data_AF-A0A6G1SVX6-F1
#
_entry.id   AF-A0A6G1SVX6-F1
#
_cell.length_a   1.000
_cell.length_b   1.000
_cell.length_c   1.000
_cell.angle_alpha   90.00
_cell.angle_beta   90.00
_cell.angle_gamma   90.00
#
_symmetry.space_group_name_H-M   'P 1'
#
loop_
_entity.id
_entity.type
_entity.pdbx_description
1 polymer ?
#
loop_
_entity_poly.entity_id
_entity_poly.type
_entity_poly.pdbx_seq_one_letter_code
_entity_poly.pdbx_strand_id
1 'polypeptide(L)'
;MAAPRSVGRNGRTPAEPITLVPHDIAAEEVVLAALMIDEQALPAVRGTVLAPLDFYREQNGWIFEACSALGHRGEPVTVQTVAHELDRVGRLDAAGGEPYLVALVSDHGHFAFASAALAHADLVKRAALRRQLIAHTTQVRQLAFRGDVPIERVVRTARDLFDDTIADSQGDDVATSWAPHDPERYLALDATGDPPPGIFMREDGEFLLYAGAVNALYGESGSMKSWLAQAACAQVLLGGGAALYLDFEANGGQVHERLLALGVPPEVLRERFRYIRPSDPLGDVEARDLDAVLAQLQPTLAVIDGVTDALGLHGLEVNSNHDYATFDRMLPKRIALAGPAVLLIDHVAKKPDQRGSYALGAQHKRASITGVAYIVEARRAFGRGRQGVARLKVSKDRAGYVDGIASAGRWAAELTLTADAAGATVDVAVEPPSGTDEATRTFRPTVLMQRVSEAVEHRPGIGLRDLYAGVRGKKDAVKVAIDLLVAEGYIRCDSAARNKLEHSSIRPYRESEDSQRSTVPPPFPGNRRRPFPRSPSYRNGERSGNREHVGRGRLFPAGRGPRSLNTRPPGGDPMTDDFASDGDRCESTRADGQPCRAARLADDHYCFAHSPSLQALRVEARQRGGRNSSRLMRLRKATPTQLVPIFAELEDALRDVRSKAISPAQAQAMASVARAMVQVFSHGELEERVRRIELAREAEEGAS
;
A
#
# COMPACT_ATOMS: atom_id res chain seq x y z
N MET A 1 56.51 -51.39 34.78
CA MET A 1 56.37 -52.33 33.66
C MET A 1 54.94 -52.25 33.14
N ALA A 2 54.78 -52.42 31.82
CA ALA A 2 53.54 -52.36 31.01
C ALA A 2 53.15 -50.95 30.50
N ALA A 3 53.46 -50.75 29.22
CA ALA A 3 53.05 -49.63 28.38
C ALA A 3 51.52 -49.63 28.12
N PRO A 4 50.89 -48.47 27.90
CA PRO A 4 49.53 -48.43 27.40
C PRO A 4 49.49 -48.82 25.92
N ARG A 5 48.59 -49.75 25.65
CA ARG A 5 48.30 -50.39 24.37
C ARG A 5 47.72 -49.41 23.35
N SER A 6 48.17 -49.56 22.12
CA SER A 6 47.59 -48.97 20.91
C SER A 6 46.13 -49.38 20.69
N VAL A 7 45.24 -48.41 20.53
CA VAL A 7 43.93 -48.60 19.89
C VAL A 7 43.99 -47.92 18.53
N GLY A 8 44.07 -48.73 17.47
CA GLY A 8 43.76 -48.28 16.12
C GLY A 8 42.29 -48.52 15.82
N ARG A 9 41.60 -47.53 15.24
CA ARG A 9 41.04 -47.59 13.88
C ARG A 9 40.04 -46.46 13.63
N ASN A 10 40.24 -45.85 12.46
CA ASN A 10 39.19 -45.43 11.52
C ASN A 10 38.29 -44.24 11.93
N GLY A 11 38.90 -43.06 12.06
CA GLY A 11 38.24 -41.81 11.73
C GLY A 11 38.40 -41.50 10.24
N ARG A 12 37.80 -42.30 9.34
CA ARG A 12 37.52 -41.81 7.98
C ARG A 12 36.41 -40.78 8.17
N THR A 13 36.77 -39.50 8.16
CA THR A 13 35.81 -38.41 7.93
C THR A 13 34.97 -38.83 6.72
N PRO A 14 33.62 -38.79 6.79
CA PRO A 14 32.81 -39.04 5.62
C PRO A 14 33.27 -38.03 4.56
N ALA A 15 33.75 -38.54 3.42
CA ALA A 15 34.05 -37.69 2.28
C ALA A 15 32.77 -36.91 1.97
N GLU A 16 32.88 -35.57 1.90
CA GLU A 16 31.78 -34.73 1.43
C GLU A 16 31.24 -35.33 0.13
N PRO A 17 29.91 -35.46 -0.03
CA PRO A 17 29.35 -35.92 -1.29
C PRO A 17 29.89 -35.01 -2.39
N ILE A 18 30.49 -35.60 -3.43
CA ILE A 18 30.93 -34.90 -4.63
C ILE A 18 29.70 -34.17 -5.16
N THR A 19 29.60 -32.86 -4.92
CA THR A 19 28.53 -32.03 -5.44
C THR A 19 28.76 -31.89 -6.93
N LEU A 20 28.05 -32.70 -7.71
CA LEU A 20 28.03 -32.57 -9.15
C LEU A 20 27.56 -31.15 -9.49
N VAL A 21 28.35 -30.46 -10.32
CA VAL A 21 28.03 -29.13 -10.82
C VAL A 21 26.65 -29.18 -11.50
N PRO A 22 25.72 -28.23 -11.27
CA PRO A 22 24.35 -28.28 -11.81
C PRO A 22 24.32 -28.49 -13.33
N HIS A 23 23.67 -29.57 -13.77
CA HIS A 23 23.52 -29.92 -15.18
C HIS A 23 22.23 -30.73 -15.39
N ASP A 24 21.73 -30.74 -16.61
CA ASP A 24 20.62 -31.59 -17.04
C ASP A 24 20.92 -32.10 -18.45
N ILE A 25 21.58 -33.26 -18.52
CA ILE A 25 21.97 -33.85 -19.81
C ILE A 25 20.74 -34.22 -20.64
N ALA A 26 19.68 -34.71 -20.00
CA ALA A 26 18.48 -35.11 -20.71
C ALA A 26 17.83 -33.90 -21.39
N ALA A 27 17.77 -32.75 -20.69
CA ALA A 27 17.29 -31.51 -21.29
C ALA A 27 18.14 -31.05 -22.47
N GLU A 28 19.47 -31.14 -22.38
CA GLU A 28 20.37 -30.82 -23.50
C GLU A 28 20.11 -31.70 -24.72
N GLU A 29 20.01 -33.02 -24.51
CA GLU A 29 19.81 -34.00 -25.58
C GLU A 29 18.43 -33.84 -26.24
N VAL A 30 17.37 -33.53 -25.46
CA VAL A 30 16.02 -33.24 -25.97
C VAL A 30 16.00 -31.97 -26.83
N VAL A 31 16.69 -30.90 -26.41
CA VAL A 31 16.80 -29.67 -27.21
C VAL A 31 17.43 -29.98 -28.56
N LEU A 32 18.56 -30.67 -28.58
CA LEU A 32 19.27 -31.01 -29.83
C LEU A 32 18.46 -31.93 -30.74
N ALA A 33 17.78 -32.94 -30.16
CA ALA A 33 16.89 -33.82 -30.92
C ALA A 33 15.75 -33.04 -31.58
N ALA A 34 15.10 -32.14 -30.83
CA ALA A 34 14.02 -31.30 -31.34
C ALA A 34 14.48 -30.39 -32.49
N LEU A 35 15.67 -29.79 -32.39
CA LEU A 35 16.24 -28.96 -33.46
C LEU A 35 16.48 -29.73 -34.78
N MET A 36 16.73 -31.03 -34.72
CA MET A 36 17.00 -31.88 -35.89
C MET A 36 15.74 -32.57 -36.46
N ILE A 37 14.62 -32.51 -35.75
CA ILE A 37 13.35 -33.18 -36.11
C ILE A 37 12.27 -32.17 -36.50
N ASP A 38 12.08 -31.12 -35.70
CA ASP A 38 11.02 -30.13 -35.87
C ASP A 38 11.59 -28.81 -36.41
N GLU A 39 11.17 -28.45 -37.62
CA GLU A 39 11.57 -27.20 -38.28
C GLU A 39 11.19 -25.93 -37.50
N GLN A 40 10.18 -26.00 -36.63
CA GLN A 40 9.73 -24.89 -35.78
C GLN A 40 10.53 -24.79 -34.47
N ALA A 41 11.30 -25.82 -34.10
CA ALA A 41 12.06 -25.83 -32.86
C ALA A 41 13.21 -24.80 -32.88
N LEU A 42 13.91 -24.65 -34.01
CA LEU A 42 15.02 -23.70 -34.10
C LEU A 42 14.55 -22.23 -34.01
N PRO A 43 13.51 -21.78 -34.73
CA PRO A 43 12.93 -20.46 -34.51
C PRO A 43 12.48 -20.23 -33.06
N ALA A 44 11.84 -21.22 -32.43
CA ALA A 44 11.37 -21.11 -31.05
C ALA A 44 12.55 -20.95 -30.06
N VAL A 45 13.59 -21.78 -30.17
CA VAL A 45 14.76 -21.72 -29.29
C VAL A 45 15.61 -20.47 -29.57
N ARG A 46 15.68 -19.98 -30.81
CA ARG A 46 16.33 -18.70 -31.15
C ARG A 46 15.70 -17.49 -30.48
N GLY A 47 14.41 -17.56 -30.14
CA GLY A 47 13.74 -16.54 -29.34
C GLY A 47 14.20 -16.49 -27.88
N THR A 48 15.05 -17.43 -27.45
CA THR A 48 15.63 -17.51 -26.10
C THR A 48 17.09 -17.06 -26.09
N VAL A 49 17.68 -16.89 -24.90
CA VAL A 49 19.11 -16.53 -24.70
C VAL A 49 20.05 -17.73 -24.57
N LEU A 50 19.67 -18.89 -25.11
CA LEU A 50 20.49 -20.09 -25.05
C LEU A 50 21.71 -19.97 -25.99
N ALA A 51 22.91 -20.07 -25.43
CA ALA A 51 24.19 -20.04 -26.14
C ALA A 51 24.87 -21.42 -26.13
N PRO A 52 25.79 -21.71 -27.08
CA PRO A 52 26.57 -22.96 -27.09
C PRO A 52 27.28 -23.26 -25.76
N LEU A 53 27.75 -22.23 -25.05
CA LEU A 53 28.45 -22.35 -23.77
C LEU A 53 27.52 -22.65 -22.58
N ASP A 54 26.20 -22.57 -22.78
CA ASP A 54 25.21 -22.93 -21.75
C ASP A 54 25.04 -24.46 -21.63
N PHE A 55 25.56 -25.24 -22.56
CA PHE A 55 25.56 -26.70 -22.47
C PHE A 55 26.66 -27.18 -21.53
N TYR A 56 26.35 -28.14 -20.66
CA TYR A 56 27.33 -28.76 -19.78
C TYR A 56 28.27 -29.70 -20.55
N ARG A 57 27.73 -30.44 -21.52
CA ARG A 57 28.54 -31.25 -22.43
C ARG A 57 29.02 -30.38 -23.59
N GLU A 58 30.34 -30.27 -23.72
CA GLU A 58 30.97 -29.49 -24.78
C GLU A 58 30.55 -29.98 -26.19
N GLN A 59 30.46 -31.30 -26.38
CA GLN A 59 29.94 -31.90 -27.62
C GLN A 59 28.52 -31.42 -27.97
N ASN A 60 27.64 -31.26 -26.96
CA ASN A 60 26.28 -30.78 -27.19
C ASN A 60 26.27 -29.30 -27.57
N GLY A 61 27.14 -28.50 -26.95
CA GLY A 61 27.34 -27.10 -27.33
C GLY A 61 27.79 -26.94 -28.78
N TRP A 62 28.73 -27.78 -29.26
CA TRP A 62 29.17 -27.76 -30.66
C TRP A 62 28.05 -28.14 -31.64
N ILE A 63 27.22 -29.12 -31.28
CA ILE A 63 26.06 -29.50 -32.10
C ILE A 63 25.06 -28.34 -32.17
N PHE A 64 24.76 -27.69 -31.04
CA PHE A 64 23.90 -26.50 -31.01
C PHE A 64 24.46 -25.34 -31.86
N GLU A 65 25.77 -25.12 -31.81
CA GLU A 65 26.48 -24.14 -32.64
C GLU A 65 26.30 -24.45 -34.15
N ALA A 66 26.45 -25.72 -34.54
CA ALA A 66 26.23 -26.16 -35.92
C ALA A 66 24.77 -25.99 -36.37
N CYS A 67 23.80 -26.39 -35.54
CA CYS A 67 22.36 -26.17 -35.79
C CYS A 67 22.07 -24.67 -35.96
N SER A 68 22.63 -23.83 -35.09
CA SER A 68 22.49 -22.39 -35.17
C SER A 68 23.09 -21.84 -36.46
N ALA A 69 24.29 -22.26 -36.85
CA ALA A 69 24.94 -21.80 -38.08
C ALA A 69 24.12 -22.14 -39.34
N LEU A 70 23.60 -23.36 -39.43
CA LEU A 70 22.73 -23.81 -40.53
C LEU A 70 21.48 -22.94 -40.63
N GLY A 71 20.77 -22.72 -39.52
CA GLY A 71 19.57 -21.88 -39.54
C GLY A 71 19.85 -20.41 -39.85
N HIS A 72 21.08 -19.89 -39.65
CA HIS A 72 21.41 -18.50 -39.97
C HIS A 72 21.56 -18.33 -41.48
N ARG A 73 21.93 -19.42 -42.16
CA ARG A 73 21.99 -19.50 -43.62
C ARG A 73 20.65 -19.89 -44.25
N GLY A 74 19.62 -20.16 -43.44
CA GLY A 74 18.32 -20.64 -43.90
C GLY A 74 18.38 -22.08 -44.43
N GLU A 75 19.39 -22.86 -44.03
CA GLU A 75 19.52 -24.28 -44.39
C GLU A 75 18.72 -25.15 -43.41
N PRO A 76 18.12 -26.27 -43.88
CA PRO A 76 17.37 -27.16 -43.01
C PRO A 76 18.31 -27.83 -41.99
N VAL A 77 17.87 -27.87 -40.73
CA VAL A 77 18.60 -28.52 -39.63
C VAL A 77 18.13 -29.96 -39.51
N THR A 78 18.99 -30.90 -39.88
CA THR A 78 18.75 -32.34 -39.88
C THR A 78 20.04 -33.04 -39.44
N VAL A 79 19.96 -34.31 -39.06
CA VAL A 79 21.17 -35.11 -38.70
C VAL A 79 22.26 -35.01 -39.77
N GLN A 80 21.89 -35.14 -41.05
CA GLN A 80 22.85 -35.12 -42.17
C GLN A 80 23.47 -33.74 -42.38
N THR A 81 22.68 -32.68 -42.31
CA THR A 81 23.18 -31.31 -42.51
C THR A 81 24.03 -30.85 -41.33
N VAL A 82 23.67 -31.24 -40.10
CA VAL A 82 24.46 -31.00 -38.89
C VAL A 82 25.78 -31.77 -38.93
N ALA A 83 25.76 -33.05 -39.34
CA ALA A 83 26.98 -33.85 -39.50
C ALA A 83 27.94 -33.21 -40.51
N HIS A 84 27.42 -32.77 -41.67
CA HIS A 84 28.22 -32.07 -42.67
C HIS A 84 28.80 -30.76 -42.14
N GLU A 85 28.00 -29.96 -41.41
CA GLU A 85 28.49 -28.71 -40.84
C GLU A 85 29.58 -28.93 -39.78
N LEU A 86 29.43 -29.97 -38.95
CA LEU A 86 30.46 -30.37 -37.97
C LEU A 86 31.73 -30.89 -38.63
N ASP A 87 31.61 -31.63 -39.73
CA ASP A 87 32.77 -32.12 -40.51
C ASP A 87 33.49 -30.96 -41.20
N ARG A 88 32.74 -30.01 -41.78
CA ARG A 88 33.25 -28.78 -42.40
C ARG A 88 34.11 -27.96 -41.43
N VAL A 89 33.79 -27.96 -40.14
CA VAL A 89 34.58 -27.28 -39.09
C VAL A 89 35.57 -28.20 -38.36
N GLY A 90 35.71 -29.46 -38.80
CA GLY A 90 36.65 -30.44 -38.25
C GLY A 90 36.31 -30.90 -36.83
N ARG A 91 35.03 -30.85 -36.42
CA ARG A 91 34.57 -31.21 -35.08
C ARG A 91 33.65 -32.45 -35.03
N LEU A 92 33.34 -33.09 -36.16
CA LEU A 92 32.42 -34.23 -36.21
C LEU A 92 32.86 -35.38 -35.29
N ASP A 93 34.13 -35.80 -35.37
CA ASP A 93 34.66 -36.88 -34.52
C ASP A 93 34.64 -36.50 -33.02
N ALA A 94 34.99 -35.24 -32.71
CA ALA A 94 35.00 -34.74 -31.34
C ALA A 94 33.58 -34.62 -30.74
N ALA A 95 32.58 -34.38 -31.58
CA ALA A 95 31.17 -34.32 -31.18
C ALA A 95 30.52 -35.72 -31.00
N GLY A 96 31.27 -36.81 -31.19
CA GLY A 96 30.78 -38.19 -31.09
C GLY A 96 30.41 -38.83 -32.43
N GLY A 97 30.66 -38.15 -33.55
CA GLY A 97 30.37 -38.61 -34.90
C GLY A 97 28.88 -38.64 -35.25
N GLU A 98 28.58 -39.01 -36.49
CA GLU A 98 27.20 -39.20 -36.96
C GLU A 98 26.38 -40.19 -36.09
N PRO A 99 26.95 -41.29 -35.53
CA PRO A 99 26.21 -42.18 -34.65
C PRO A 99 25.62 -41.50 -33.41
N TYR A 100 26.31 -40.48 -32.84
CA TYR A 100 25.77 -39.76 -31.69
C TYR A 100 24.57 -38.89 -32.06
N LEU A 101 24.61 -38.22 -33.22
CA LEU A 101 23.47 -37.43 -33.72
C LEU A 101 22.23 -38.31 -33.97
N VAL A 102 22.44 -39.50 -34.55
CA VAL A 102 21.37 -40.49 -34.75
C VAL A 102 20.82 -40.98 -33.40
N ALA A 103 21.68 -41.20 -32.41
CA ALA A 103 21.26 -41.61 -31.07
C ALA A 103 20.40 -40.52 -30.39
N LEU A 104 20.79 -39.24 -30.46
CA LEU A 104 20.00 -38.13 -29.92
C LEU A 104 18.56 -38.13 -30.47
N VAL A 105 18.43 -38.27 -31.79
CA VAL A 105 17.12 -38.32 -32.48
C VAL A 105 16.34 -39.59 -32.12
N SER A 106 17.02 -40.73 -31.98
CA SER A 106 16.36 -42.02 -31.72
C SER A 106 15.88 -42.14 -30.28
N ASP A 107 16.71 -41.74 -29.32
CA ASP A 107 16.45 -41.90 -27.89
C ASP A 107 15.48 -40.84 -27.36
N HIS A 108 15.50 -39.63 -27.94
CA HIS A 108 14.70 -38.49 -27.47
C HIS A 108 13.66 -37.97 -28.48
N GLY A 109 13.55 -38.59 -29.65
CA GLY A 109 12.63 -38.17 -30.72
C GLY A 109 11.16 -38.17 -30.33
N HIS A 110 10.76 -38.95 -29.31
CA HIS A 110 9.39 -38.96 -28.78
C HIS A 110 8.99 -37.64 -28.10
N PHE A 111 9.95 -36.79 -27.71
CA PHE A 111 9.73 -35.50 -27.06
C PHE A 111 10.10 -34.30 -27.96
N ALA A 112 10.39 -34.54 -29.24
CA ALA A 112 11.01 -33.59 -30.15
C ALA A 112 10.00 -32.66 -30.85
N PHE A 113 9.36 -31.76 -30.10
CA PHE A 113 8.49 -30.70 -30.62
C PHE A 113 8.95 -29.33 -30.12
N ALA A 114 8.66 -28.25 -30.86
CA ALA A 114 9.11 -26.89 -30.55
C ALA A 114 8.77 -26.42 -29.11
N SER A 115 7.61 -26.79 -28.57
CA SER A 115 7.21 -26.46 -27.20
C SER A 115 8.07 -27.16 -26.14
N ALA A 116 8.42 -28.42 -26.37
CA ALA A 116 9.31 -29.18 -25.51
C ALA A 116 10.75 -28.64 -25.61
N ALA A 117 11.21 -28.29 -26.82
CA ALA A 117 12.52 -27.67 -27.03
C ALA A 117 12.66 -26.37 -26.21
N LEU A 118 11.62 -25.53 -26.21
CA LEU A 118 11.60 -24.29 -25.44
C LEU A 118 11.64 -24.53 -23.92
N ALA A 119 10.84 -25.46 -23.41
CA ALA A 119 10.82 -25.79 -21.98
C ALA A 119 12.16 -26.38 -21.50
N HIS A 120 12.81 -27.22 -22.31
CA HIS A 120 14.10 -27.82 -21.96
C HIS A 120 15.27 -26.84 -22.16
N ALA A 121 15.18 -25.90 -23.13
CA ALA A 121 16.15 -24.82 -23.27
C ALA A 121 16.23 -23.95 -22.00
N ASP A 122 15.09 -23.65 -21.37
CA ASP A 122 15.06 -22.96 -20.07
C ASP A 122 15.73 -23.78 -18.94
N LEU A 123 15.52 -25.10 -18.90
CA LEU A 123 16.21 -25.97 -17.93
C LEU A 123 17.74 -25.92 -18.11
N VAL A 124 18.22 -25.99 -19.35
CA VAL A 124 19.65 -25.89 -19.69
C VAL A 124 20.19 -24.52 -19.27
N LYS A 125 19.48 -23.43 -19.59
CA LYS A 125 19.88 -22.06 -19.22
C LYS A 125 19.94 -21.87 -17.71
N ARG A 126 18.92 -22.33 -16.97
CA ARG A 126 18.91 -22.28 -15.50
C ARG A 126 20.04 -23.10 -14.88
N ALA A 127 20.41 -24.24 -15.47
CA ALA A 127 21.58 -24.99 -15.05
C ALA A 127 22.87 -24.20 -15.31
N ALA A 128 23.03 -23.60 -16.50
CA ALA A 128 24.18 -22.78 -16.88
C ALA A 128 24.39 -21.59 -15.94
N LEU A 129 23.34 -20.82 -15.64
CA LEU A 129 23.39 -19.69 -14.70
C LEU A 129 23.86 -20.13 -13.31
N ARG A 130 23.40 -21.29 -12.82
CA ARG A 130 23.88 -21.85 -11.55
C ARG A 130 25.36 -22.21 -11.62
N ARG A 131 25.84 -22.75 -12.75
CA ARG A 131 27.29 -23.04 -12.93
C ARG A 131 28.12 -21.78 -12.96
N GLN A 132 27.68 -20.74 -13.68
CA GLN A 132 28.33 -19.44 -13.69
C GLN A 132 28.41 -18.86 -12.28
N LEU A 133 27.32 -18.90 -11.52
CA LEU A 133 27.30 -18.43 -10.13
C LEU A 133 28.28 -19.19 -9.22
N ILE A 134 28.37 -20.51 -9.38
CA ILE A 134 29.35 -21.34 -8.65
C ILE A 134 30.79 -20.96 -9.04
N ALA A 135 31.05 -20.70 -10.32
CA ALA A 135 32.36 -20.26 -10.79
C ALA A 135 32.72 -18.88 -10.22
N HIS A 136 31.78 -17.92 -10.27
CA HIS A 136 31.97 -16.55 -9.78
C HIS A 136 32.21 -16.53 -8.27
N THR A 137 31.42 -17.27 -7.50
CA THR A 137 31.63 -17.41 -6.04
C THR A 137 32.98 -18.05 -5.72
N THR A 138 33.42 -19.04 -6.51
CA THR A 138 34.76 -19.65 -6.36
C THR A 138 35.87 -18.66 -6.68
N GLN A 139 35.71 -17.84 -7.73
CA GLN A 139 36.66 -16.80 -8.10
C GLN A 139 36.78 -15.71 -7.03
N VAL A 140 35.65 -15.22 -6.52
CA VAL A 140 35.61 -14.26 -5.41
C VAL A 140 36.26 -14.85 -4.16
N ARG A 141 35.96 -16.12 -3.85
CA ARG A 141 36.58 -16.86 -2.74
C ARG A 141 38.10 -16.91 -2.90
N GLN A 142 38.61 -17.28 -4.07
CA GLN A 142 40.06 -17.33 -4.34
C GLN A 142 40.71 -15.95 -4.21
N LEU A 143 40.06 -14.89 -4.71
CA LEU A 143 40.56 -13.52 -4.57
C LEU A 143 40.62 -13.07 -3.10
N ALA A 144 39.60 -13.41 -2.30
CA ALA A 144 39.56 -13.11 -0.88
C ALA A 144 40.68 -13.83 -0.09
N PHE A 145 41.06 -15.05 -0.49
CA PHE A 145 42.13 -15.81 0.17
C PHE A 145 43.55 -15.33 -0.13
N ARG A 146 43.79 -14.60 -1.23
CA ARG A 146 45.15 -14.19 -1.61
C ARG A 146 45.75 -13.13 -0.68
N GLY A 147 44.94 -12.37 0.06
CA GLY A 147 45.37 -11.45 1.13
C GLY A 147 46.21 -10.24 0.70
N ASP A 148 46.75 -10.23 -0.52
CA ASP A 148 47.52 -9.16 -1.15
C ASP A 148 46.67 -8.21 -2.01
N VAL A 149 45.41 -8.56 -2.24
CA VAL A 149 44.44 -7.75 -2.98
C VAL A 149 43.65 -6.85 -2.02
N PRO A 150 43.61 -5.52 -2.22
CA PRO A 150 42.78 -4.62 -1.42
C PRO A 150 41.30 -5.05 -1.45
N ILE A 151 40.64 -4.99 -0.29
CA ILE A 151 39.26 -5.47 -0.11
C ILE A 151 38.28 -4.76 -1.05
N GLU A 152 38.51 -3.49 -1.37
CA GLU A 152 37.70 -2.70 -2.30
C GLU A 152 37.71 -3.30 -3.70
N ARG A 153 38.86 -3.85 -4.12
CA ARG A 153 39.00 -4.51 -5.42
C ARG A 153 38.31 -5.87 -5.43
N VAL A 154 38.35 -6.61 -4.32
CA VAL A 154 37.63 -7.88 -4.17
C VAL A 154 36.12 -7.64 -4.23
N VAL A 155 35.60 -6.65 -3.49
CA VAL A 155 34.17 -6.28 -3.47
C VAL A 155 33.70 -5.78 -4.84
N ARG A 156 34.50 -4.95 -5.53
CA ARG A 156 34.16 -4.51 -6.90
C ARG A 156 34.11 -5.69 -7.87
N THR A 157 35.13 -6.56 -7.86
CA THR A 157 35.16 -7.73 -8.74
C THR A 157 33.98 -8.67 -8.47
N ALA A 158 33.59 -8.85 -7.20
CA ALA A 158 32.41 -9.62 -6.86
C ALA A 158 31.14 -8.99 -7.45
N ARG A 159 30.97 -7.67 -7.30
CA ARG A 159 29.85 -6.95 -7.90
C ARG A 159 29.81 -7.13 -9.42
N ASP A 160 30.91 -6.85 -10.10
CA ASP A 160 30.99 -6.94 -11.57
C ASP A 160 30.61 -8.36 -12.05
N LEU A 161 31.14 -9.41 -11.42
CA LEU A 161 30.82 -10.80 -11.74
C LEU A 161 29.34 -11.16 -11.48
N PHE A 162 28.72 -10.65 -10.42
CA PHE A 162 27.30 -10.92 -10.16
C PHE A 162 26.39 -10.10 -11.07
N ASP A 163 26.77 -8.87 -11.43
CA ASP A 163 26.05 -8.03 -12.38
C ASP A 163 26.05 -8.68 -13.78
N ASP A 164 27.15 -9.32 -14.20
CA ASP A 164 27.21 -10.10 -15.45
C ASP A 164 26.26 -11.31 -15.43
N THR A 165 26.18 -12.06 -14.32
CA THR A 165 25.21 -13.16 -14.19
C THR A 165 23.76 -12.67 -14.19
N ILE A 166 23.51 -11.49 -13.64
CA ILE A 166 22.19 -10.84 -13.70
C ILE A 166 21.85 -10.50 -15.15
N ALA A 167 22.79 -9.92 -15.91
CA ALA A 167 22.61 -9.61 -17.32
C ALA A 167 22.32 -10.87 -18.17
N ASP A 168 23.07 -11.96 -17.96
CA ASP A 168 22.87 -13.24 -18.66
C ASP A 168 21.55 -13.94 -18.32
N SER A 169 20.94 -13.61 -17.18
CA SER A 169 19.61 -14.09 -16.78
C SER A 169 18.45 -13.35 -17.46
N GLN A 170 18.70 -12.19 -18.09
CA GLN A 170 17.65 -11.31 -18.66
C GLN A 170 17.18 -11.72 -20.07
N GLY A 171 17.29 -12.99 -20.44
CA GLY A 171 16.63 -13.49 -21.63
C GLY A 171 15.13 -13.68 -21.52
N ASP A 172 14.62 -13.66 -20.29
CA ASP A 172 13.26 -13.18 -20.06
C ASP A 172 13.37 -11.67 -19.88
N ASP A 173 12.90 -10.93 -20.88
CA ASP A 173 12.76 -9.48 -20.85
C ASP A 173 12.02 -9.07 -19.56
N VAL A 174 12.74 -8.77 -18.48
CA VAL A 174 12.18 -7.93 -17.41
C VAL A 174 12.27 -6.52 -17.95
N ALA A 175 11.41 -6.24 -18.93
CA ALA A 175 11.06 -4.90 -19.34
C ALA A 175 10.83 -4.11 -18.07
N THR A 176 11.78 -3.23 -17.75
CA THR A 176 11.57 -2.32 -16.62
C THR A 176 10.32 -1.51 -16.92
N SER A 177 9.67 -0.93 -15.92
CA SER A 177 8.50 -0.06 -16.16
C SER A 177 8.80 1.19 -17.01
N TRP A 178 10.06 1.38 -17.43
CA TRP A 178 10.54 2.43 -18.32
C TRP A 178 10.83 1.94 -19.74
N ALA A 179 10.83 0.63 -19.98
CA ALA A 179 10.89 0.10 -21.34
C ALA A 179 9.62 0.54 -22.10
N PRO A 180 9.74 1.04 -23.33
CA PRO A 180 8.58 1.37 -24.14
C PRO A 180 7.72 0.12 -24.32
N HIS A 181 6.42 0.22 -24.02
CA HIS A 181 5.50 -0.83 -24.39
C HIS A 181 5.43 -0.94 -25.92
N ASP A 182 5.36 -2.16 -26.44
CA ASP A 182 5.15 -2.40 -27.87
C ASP A 182 3.85 -1.72 -28.35
N PRO A 183 3.93 -0.70 -29.22
CA PRO A 183 2.77 0.04 -29.67
C PRO A 183 1.82 -0.82 -30.52
N GLU A 184 2.29 -1.89 -31.17
CA GLU A 184 1.45 -2.78 -31.99
C GLU A 184 0.35 -3.43 -31.15
N ARG A 185 0.61 -3.67 -29.86
CA ARG A 185 -0.39 -4.17 -28.89
C ARG A 185 -1.58 -3.23 -28.70
N TYR A 186 -1.41 -1.93 -28.93
CA TYR A 186 -2.45 -0.91 -28.79
C TYR A 186 -3.01 -0.43 -30.14
N LEU A 187 -2.32 -0.73 -31.24
CA LEU A 187 -2.68 -0.29 -32.61
C LEU A 187 -3.45 -1.35 -33.40
N ALA A 188 -3.54 -2.60 -32.92
CA ALA A 188 -4.47 -3.58 -33.46
C ALA A 188 -5.89 -3.01 -33.48
N LEU A 189 -6.60 -3.12 -34.61
CA LEU A 189 -7.91 -2.51 -34.90
C LEU A 189 -9.06 -2.98 -33.98
N ASP A 190 -8.76 -3.94 -33.11
CA ASP A 190 -9.58 -4.65 -32.16
C ASP A 190 -9.11 -4.45 -30.70
N ALA A 191 -8.05 -3.63 -30.48
CA ALA A 191 -7.67 -3.12 -29.16
C ALA A 191 -8.70 -2.09 -28.68
N THR A 192 -9.86 -2.57 -28.23
CA THR A 192 -10.76 -1.80 -27.36
C THR A 192 -9.92 -1.24 -26.21
N GLY A 193 -10.08 0.05 -25.86
CA GLY A 193 -9.24 0.79 -24.91
C GLY A 193 -9.09 0.17 -23.51
N ASP A 194 -9.25 0.95 -22.43
CA ASP A 194 -9.29 0.34 -21.10
C ASP A 194 -10.44 -0.71 -21.08
N PRO A 195 -10.20 -1.95 -20.63
CA PRO A 195 -11.22 -2.99 -20.65
C PRO A 195 -12.40 -2.59 -19.75
N PRO A 196 -13.65 -2.93 -20.12
CA PRO A 196 -14.81 -2.64 -19.29
C PRO A 196 -14.74 -3.39 -17.94
N PRO A 197 -15.53 -2.97 -16.95
CA PRO A 197 -15.70 -3.74 -15.72
C PRO A 197 -16.15 -5.16 -16.04
N GLY A 198 -15.65 -6.15 -15.28
CA GLY A 198 -15.95 -7.57 -15.50
C GLY A 198 -16.18 -8.34 -14.21
N ILE A 199 -16.18 -7.66 -13.06
CA ILE A 199 -16.35 -8.26 -11.74
C ILE A 199 -17.44 -7.53 -10.98
N PHE A 200 -18.13 -8.26 -10.12
CA PHE A 200 -19.27 -7.80 -9.32
C PHE A 200 -20.44 -7.32 -10.17
N MET A 201 -21.20 -8.28 -10.69
CA MET A 201 -22.29 -8.10 -11.65
C MET A 201 -23.59 -7.69 -10.94
N ARG A 202 -24.27 -6.69 -11.49
CA ARG A 202 -25.65 -6.30 -11.19
C ARG A 202 -26.65 -7.26 -11.83
N GLU A 203 -27.90 -7.20 -11.36
CA GLU A 203 -28.99 -8.01 -11.90
C GLU A 203 -29.32 -7.75 -13.37
N ASP A 204 -28.98 -6.57 -13.90
CA ASP A 204 -29.13 -6.23 -15.32
C ASP A 204 -27.92 -6.61 -16.19
N GLY A 205 -26.94 -7.31 -15.62
CA GLY A 205 -25.76 -7.82 -16.34
C GLY A 205 -24.58 -6.85 -16.40
N GLU A 206 -24.72 -5.63 -15.86
CA GLU A 206 -23.65 -4.65 -15.80
C GLU A 206 -22.67 -4.93 -14.66
N PHE A 207 -21.38 -4.66 -14.85
CA PHE A 207 -20.34 -4.94 -13.85
C PHE A 207 -19.86 -3.68 -13.12
N LEU A 208 -19.43 -3.85 -11.87
CA LEU A 208 -19.08 -2.75 -10.97
C LEU A 208 -17.59 -2.67 -10.64
N LEU A 209 -16.76 -3.66 -11.00
CA LEU A 209 -15.33 -3.65 -10.67
C LEU A 209 -14.47 -3.98 -11.90
N TYR A 210 -13.37 -3.24 -12.05
CA TYR A 210 -12.39 -3.44 -13.10
C TYR A 210 -11.36 -4.50 -12.69
N ALA A 211 -11.15 -5.50 -13.54
CA ALA A 211 -10.09 -6.50 -13.39
C ALA A 211 -8.70 -5.86 -13.58
N GLY A 212 -7.66 -6.42 -12.94
CA GLY A 212 -6.29 -5.88 -13.01
C GLY A 212 -6.12 -4.45 -12.48
N ALA A 213 -7.13 -3.92 -11.77
CA ALA A 213 -7.16 -2.54 -11.32
C ALA A 213 -7.45 -2.43 -9.82
N VAL A 214 -7.03 -1.30 -9.24
CA VAL A 214 -7.32 -0.96 -7.84
C VAL A 214 -8.65 -0.21 -7.79
N ASN A 215 -9.63 -0.84 -7.17
CA ASN A 215 -10.97 -0.35 -6.89
C ASN A 215 -11.13 -0.05 -5.39
N ALA A 216 -12.12 0.74 -4.98
CA ALA A 216 -12.31 1.10 -3.57
C ALA A 216 -13.77 1.30 -3.14
N LEU A 217 -14.04 0.95 -1.88
CA LEU A 217 -15.27 1.23 -1.14
C LEU A 217 -14.96 2.12 0.06
N TYR A 218 -15.52 3.33 0.05
CA TYR A 218 -15.45 4.30 1.13
C TYR A 218 -16.79 4.43 1.82
N GLY A 219 -16.82 4.67 3.12
CA GLY A 219 -18.08 4.89 3.83
C GLY A 219 -17.91 4.97 5.34
N GLU A 220 -18.96 5.33 6.05
CA GLU A 220 -18.95 5.36 7.52
C GLU A 220 -18.83 3.95 8.11
N SER A 221 -18.40 3.85 9.38
CA SER A 221 -18.43 2.56 10.08
C SER A 221 -19.88 2.05 10.15
N GLY A 222 -20.08 0.76 9.88
CA GLY A 222 -21.42 0.16 9.78
C GLY A 222 -22.16 0.42 8.46
N SER A 223 -21.54 1.05 7.46
CA SER A 223 -22.17 1.32 6.15
C SER A 223 -22.28 0.10 5.21
N MET A 224 -22.13 -1.13 5.73
CA MET A 224 -22.22 -2.39 4.97
C MET A 224 -21.08 -2.67 3.95
N LYS A 225 -19.95 -1.95 4.01
CA LYS A 225 -18.81 -2.15 3.07
C LYS A 225 -18.25 -3.58 3.05
N SER A 226 -18.01 -4.17 4.22
CA SER A 226 -17.48 -5.55 4.29
C SER A 226 -18.50 -6.55 3.74
N TRP A 227 -19.80 -6.31 3.89
CA TRP A 227 -20.83 -7.14 3.25
C TRP A 227 -20.83 -7.00 1.72
N LEU A 228 -20.67 -5.79 1.19
CA LEU A 228 -20.49 -5.56 -0.25
C LEU A 228 -19.28 -6.31 -0.80
N ALA A 229 -18.14 -6.20 -0.13
CA ALA A 229 -16.91 -6.87 -0.55
C ALA A 229 -17.06 -8.41 -0.49
N GLN A 230 -17.69 -8.93 0.56
CA GLN A 230 -17.93 -10.37 0.70
C GLN A 230 -18.98 -10.89 -0.29
N ALA A 231 -19.98 -10.09 -0.66
CA ALA A 231 -20.91 -10.40 -1.74
C ALA A 231 -20.18 -10.49 -3.09
N ALA A 232 -19.24 -9.58 -3.38
CA ALA A 232 -18.40 -9.66 -4.56
C ALA A 232 -17.52 -10.94 -4.56
N CYS A 233 -16.92 -11.29 -3.41
CA CYS A 233 -16.20 -12.56 -3.26
C CYS A 233 -17.10 -13.77 -3.50
N ALA A 234 -18.32 -13.79 -2.92
CA ALA A 234 -19.26 -14.88 -3.10
C ALA A 234 -19.64 -15.08 -4.57
N GLN A 235 -19.95 -13.99 -5.28
CA GLN A 235 -20.26 -14.06 -6.71
C GLN A 235 -19.09 -14.60 -7.55
N VAL A 236 -17.85 -14.18 -7.26
CA VAL A 236 -16.64 -14.70 -7.91
C VAL A 236 -16.45 -16.20 -7.64
N LEU A 237 -16.57 -16.62 -6.38
CA LEU A 237 -16.36 -18.02 -5.96
C LEU A 237 -17.41 -18.96 -6.54
N LEU A 238 -18.68 -18.53 -6.53
CA LEU A 238 -19.80 -19.25 -7.14
C LEU A 238 -19.70 -19.29 -8.67
N GLY A 239 -19.14 -18.24 -9.28
CA GLY A 239 -18.82 -18.19 -10.71
C GLY A 239 -17.60 -19.02 -11.13
N GLY A 240 -16.97 -19.76 -10.21
CA GLY A 240 -15.81 -20.61 -10.48
C GLY A 240 -14.45 -19.92 -10.37
N GLY A 241 -14.42 -18.61 -10.10
CA GLY A 241 -13.20 -17.86 -9.83
C GLY A 241 -12.64 -18.10 -8.43
N ALA A 242 -11.51 -17.45 -8.15
CA ALA A 242 -10.84 -17.51 -6.86
C ALA A 242 -10.75 -16.14 -6.21
N ALA A 243 -10.76 -16.10 -4.87
CA ALA A 243 -10.73 -14.84 -4.11
C ALA A 243 -9.70 -14.85 -2.98
N LEU A 244 -8.97 -13.76 -2.85
CA LEU A 244 -8.04 -13.47 -1.75
C LEU A 244 -8.65 -12.41 -0.84
N TYR A 245 -8.58 -12.59 0.48
CA TYR A 245 -9.06 -11.63 1.46
C TYR A 245 -7.98 -11.32 2.49
N LEU A 246 -7.49 -10.09 2.49
CA LEU A 246 -6.54 -9.55 3.47
C LEU A 246 -7.29 -8.73 4.50
N ASP A 247 -7.32 -9.17 5.75
CA ASP A 247 -8.08 -8.55 6.84
C ASP A 247 -7.13 -7.90 7.87
N PHE A 248 -7.08 -6.57 7.86
CA PHE A 248 -6.31 -5.75 8.80
C PHE A 248 -7.16 -5.17 9.95
N GLU A 249 -8.49 -5.18 9.83
CA GLU A 249 -9.41 -4.54 10.81
C GLU A 249 -9.71 -5.39 12.05
N ALA A 250 -9.26 -6.65 12.06
CA ALA A 250 -9.27 -7.57 13.19
C ALA A 250 -10.64 -7.67 13.93
N ASN A 251 -11.58 -8.42 13.33
CA ASN A 251 -12.67 -9.07 14.06
C ASN A 251 -12.86 -10.49 13.52
N GLY A 252 -12.20 -11.45 14.18
CA GLY A 252 -11.98 -12.81 13.67
C GLY A 252 -13.21 -13.60 13.19
N GLY A 253 -12.95 -14.57 12.30
CA GLY A 253 -13.85 -15.67 11.91
C GLY A 253 -15.05 -15.32 11.03
N GLN A 254 -15.61 -14.12 11.16
CA GLN A 254 -16.88 -13.76 10.54
C GLN A 254 -16.87 -13.76 9.01
N VAL A 255 -15.71 -13.60 8.36
CA VAL A 255 -15.63 -13.62 6.89
C VAL A 255 -16.08 -14.98 6.34
N HIS A 256 -15.59 -16.08 6.92
CA HIS A 256 -15.98 -17.42 6.47
C HIS A 256 -17.47 -17.69 6.77
N GLU A 257 -17.94 -17.35 7.97
CA GLU A 257 -19.35 -17.50 8.35
C GLU A 257 -20.28 -16.73 7.40
N ARG A 258 -19.91 -15.52 7.03
CA ARG A 258 -20.69 -14.69 6.10
C ARG A 258 -20.63 -15.23 4.67
N LEU A 259 -19.48 -15.71 4.20
CA LEU A 259 -19.41 -16.36 2.88
C LEU A 259 -20.25 -17.65 2.83
N LEU A 260 -20.27 -18.43 3.90
CA LEU A 260 -21.18 -19.58 4.04
C LEU A 260 -22.64 -19.13 4.02
N ALA A 261 -22.98 -18.07 4.76
CA ALA A 261 -24.33 -17.52 4.78
C ALA A 261 -24.77 -16.94 3.42
N LEU A 262 -23.83 -16.44 2.62
CA LEU A 262 -24.03 -16.00 1.24
C LEU A 262 -24.14 -17.17 0.24
N GLY A 263 -24.15 -18.42 0.72
CA GLY A 263 -24.37 -19.61 -0.09
C GLY A 263 -23.10 -20.20 -0.71
N VAL A 264 -21.91 -19.74 -0.35
CA VAL A 264 -20.65 -20.33 -0.86
C VAL A 264 -20.41 -21.69 -0.18
N PRO A 265 -20.25 -22.79 -0.93
CA PRO A 265 -20.03 -24.10 -0.32
C PRO A 265 -18.64 -24.21 0.36
N PRO A 266 -18.51 -25.00 1.46
CA PRO A 266 -17.24 -25.16 2.16
C PRO A 266 -16.09 -25.70 1.30
N GLU A 267 -16.37 -26.58 0.34
CA GLU A 267 -15.40 -27.12 -0.62
C GLU A 267 -14.82 -26.03 -1.52
N VAL A 268 -15.67 -25.13 -2.02
CA VAL A 268 -15.25 -23.97 -2.82
C VAL A 268 -14.35 -23.05 -2.00
N LEU A 269 -14.68 -22.83 -0.71
CA LEU A 269 -13.83 -22.04 0.17
C LEU A 269 -12.45 -22.68 0.37
N ARG A 270 -12.37 -24.01 0.57
CA ARG A 270 -11.08 -24.70 0.73
C ARG A 270 -10.22 -24.62 -0.52
N GLU A 271 -10.82 -24.78 -1.70
CA GLU A 271 -10.09 -24.81 -2.97
C GLU A 271 -9.70 -23.42 -3.45
N ARG A 272 -10.65 -22.47 -3.48
CA ARG A 272 -10.56 -21.21 -4.23
C ARG A 272 -10.59 -19.94 -3.38
N PHE A 273 -10.66 -20.05 -2.06
CA PHE A 273 -10.59 -18.89 -1.16
C PHE A 273 -9.34 -18.92 -0.27
N ARG A 274 -8.63 -17.79 -0.18
CA ARG A 274 -7.54 -17.62 0.79
C ARG A 274 -7.82 -16.40 1.65
N TYR A 275 -7.80 -16.62 2.96
CA TYR A 275 -7.93 -15.57 3.96
C TYR A 275 -6.60 -15.41 4.66
N ILE A 276 -6.07 -14.19 4.67
CA ILE A 276 -4.83 -13.84 5.35
C ILE A 276 -5.14 -12.72 6.33
N ARG A 277 -4.62 -12.85 7.55
CA ARG A 277 -4.69 -11.83 8.58
C ARG A 277 -3.27 -11.38 8.93
N PRO A 278 -2.76 -10.34 8.27
CA PRO A 278 -1.40 -9.88 8.51
C PRO A 278 -1.24 -9.36 9.94
N SER A 279 -0.25 -9.92 10.65
CA SER A 279 0.20 -9.44 11.97
C SER A 279 1.52 -8.68 11.91
N ASP A 280 2.22 -8.78 10.79
CA ASP A 280 3.57 -8.29 10.58
C ASP A 280 3.61 -7.39 9.34
N PRO A 281 4.48 -6.36 9.30
CA PRO A 281 4.68 -5.55 8.11
C PRO A 281 5.15 -6.40 6.93
N LEU A 282 4.72 -6.05 5.72
CA LEU A 282 5.15 -6.70 4.49
C LEU A 282 6.63 -6.41 4.20
N GLY A 283 7.52 -7.29 4.65
CA GLY A 283 8.95 -7.33 4.30
C GLY A 283 9.22 -8.25 3.11
N ASP A 284 10.48 -8.60 2.89
CA ASP A 284 10.88 -9.43 1.73
C ASP A 284 10.36 -10.87 1.82
N VAL A 285 10.24 -11.42 3.04
CA VAL A 285 9.76 -12.79 3.26
C VAL A 285 8.24 -12.83 3.08
N GLU A 286 7.51 -11.93 3.75
CA GLU A 286 6.06 -11.84 3.67
C GLU A 286 5.60 -11.50 2.25
N ALA A 287 6.39 -10.69 1.53
CA ALA A 287 6.18 -10.43 0.12
C ALA A 287 6.29 -11.69 -0.75
N ARG A 288 7.30 -12.55 -0.50
CA ARG A 288 7.43 -13.83 -1.22
C ARG A 288 6.28 -14.78 -0.92
N ASP A 289 5.82 -14.82 0.33
CA ASP A 289 4.68 -15.64 0.73
C ASP A 289 3.40 -15.16 0.03
N LEU A 290 3.18 -13.84 -0.02
CA LEU A 290 2.08 -13.25 -0.76
C LEU A 290 2.18 -13.55 -2.27
N ASP A 291 3.35 -13.37 -2.87
CA ASP A 291 3.58 -13.65 -4.29
C ASP A 291 3.34 -15.14 -4.61
N ALA A 292 3.73 -16.06 -3.71
CA ALA A 292 3.45 -17.48 -3.84
C ALA A 292 1.94 -17.79 -3.75
N VAL A 293 1.20 -17.13 -2.85
CA VAL A 293 -0.26 -17.26 -2.78
C VAL A 293 -0.91 -16.76 -4.07
N LEU A 294 -0.48 -15.62 -4.61
CA LEU A 294 -1.00 -15.08 -5.87
C LEU A 294 -0.75 -16.03 -7.04
N ALA A 295 0.45 -16.61 -7.13
CA ALA A 295 0.81 -17.55 -8.18
C ALA A 295 0.02 -18.87 -8.10
N GLN A 296 -0.22 -19.40 -6.90
CA GLN A 296 -0.95 -20.66 -6.70
C GLN A 296 -2.46 -20.50 -6.80
N LEU A 297 -3.01 -19.42 -6.25
CA LEU A 297 -4.45 -19.18 -6.20
C LEU A 297 -4.98 -18.57 -7.50
N GLN A 298 -4.16 -17.75 -8.18
CA GLN A 298 -4.56 -16.92 -9.32
C GLN A 298 -5.92 -16.23 -9.09
N PRO A 299 -6.06 -15.41 -8.04
CA PRO A 299 -7.34 -14.85 -7.67
C PRO A 299 -7.89 -13.96 -8.78
N THR A 300 -9.20 -13.98 -8.96
CA THR A 300 -9.95 -13.05 -9.81
C THR A 300 -10.23 -11.74 -9.04
N LEU A 301 -10.42 -11.83 -7.71
CA LEU A 301 -10.67 -10.70 -6.81
C LEU A 301 -9.80 -10.79 -5.56
N ALA A 302 -9.19 -9.69 -5.16
CA ALA A 302 -8.46 -9.55 -3.91
C ALA A 302 -9.03 -8.38 -3.08
N VAL A 303 -9.47 -8.66 -1.86
CA VAL A 303 -10.01 -7.65 -0.94
C VAL A 303 -8.94 -7.26 0.07
N ILE A 304 -8.78 -5.96 0.31
CA ILE A 304 -7.95 -5.41 1.39
C ILE A 304 -8.88 -4.66 2.33
N ASP A 305 -9.22 -5.30 3.45
CA ASP A 305 -10.11 -4.76 4.47
C ASP A 305 -9.29 -4.04 5.55
N GLY A 306 -9.57 -2.76 5.78
CA GLY A 306 -8.85 -1.94 6.76
C GLY A 306 -7.59 -1.25 6.22
N VAL A 307 -7.71 -0.41 5.19
CA VAL A 307 -6.57 0.36 4.63
C VAL A 307 -5.86 1.21 5.70
N THR A 308 -6.62 1.79 6.63
CA THR A 308 -6.06 2.63 7.70
C THR A 308 -5.22 1.82 8.69
N ASP A 309 -5.69 0.64 9.09
CA ASP A 309 -4.95 -0.28 9.96
C ASP A 309 -3.75 -0.90 9.23
N ALA A 310 -3.89 -1.19 7.94
CA ALA A 310 -2.79 -1.63 7.10
C ALA A 310 -1.65 -0.60 7.07
N LEU A 311 -1.94 0.68 6.86
CA LEU A 311 -0.92 1.75 6.94
C LEU A 311 -0.23 1.78 8.31
N GLY A 312 -1.02 1.70 9.38
CA GLY A 312 -0.50 1.66 10.75
C GLY A 312 0.44 0.48 11.01
N LEU A 313 0.08 -0.72 10.55
CA LEU A 313 0.90 -1.93 10.67
C LEU A 313 2.29 -1.74 10.04
N HIS A 314 2.33 -1.07 8.89
CA HIS A 314 3.57 -0.82 8.14
C HIS A 314 4.36 0.40 8.64
N GLY A 315 3.92 1.04 9.73
CA GLY A 315 4.55 2.25 10.26
C GLY A 315 4.39 3.47 9.35
N LEU A 316 3.37 3.47 8.49
CA LEU A 316 3.09 4.51 7.49
C LEU A 316 2.02 5.49 8.02
N GLU A 317 2.20 6.78 7.75
CA GLU A 317 1.26 7.80 8.19
C GLU A 317 0.05 7.93 7.26
N VAL A 318 -1.15 7.78 7.82
CA VAL A 318 -2.44 7.83 7.09
C VAL A 318 -2.66 9.13 6.32
N ASN A 319 -2.08 10.23 6.79
CA ASN A 319 -2.22 11.57 6.19
C ASN A 319 -1.03 11.95 5.29
N SER A 320 -0.05 11.07 5.08
CA SER A 320 1.13 11.32 4.23
C SER A 320 0.90 10.78 2.82
N ASN A 321 1.03 11.64 1.81
CA ASN A 321 0.89 11.27 0.40
C ASN A 321 2.00 10.32 -0.03
N HIS A 322 3.20 10.55 0.50
CA HIS A 322 4.39 9.76 0.20
C HIS A 322 4.25 8.34 0.75
N ASP A 323 3.78 8.24 1.99
CA ASP A 323 3.60 6.97 2.69
C ASP A 323 2.47 6.18 2.03
N TYR A 324 1.37 6.85 1.68
CA TYR A 324 0.29 6.22 0.94
C TYR A 324 0.72 5.77 -0.45
N ALA A 325 1.54 6.55 -1.17
CA ALA A 325 2.10 6.11 -2.46
C ALA A 325 3.07 4.93 -2.31
N THR A 326 3.73 4.81 -1.17
CA THR A 326 4.55 3.64 -0.84
C THR A 326 3.66 2.42 -0.56
N PHE A 327 2.63 2.57 0.27
CA PHE A 327 1.61 1.56 0.53
C PHE A 327 0.93 1.05 -0.76
N ASP A 328 0.49 1.98 -1.60
CA ASP A 328 -0.18 1.70 -2.87
C ASP A 328 0.69 0.85 -3.81
N ARG A 329 2.00 1.14 -3.90
CA ARG A 329 2.94 0.35 -4.70
C ARG A 329 3.25 -1.00 -4.08
N MET A 330 3.48 -1.04 -2.77
CA MET A 330 3.96 -2.25 -2.09
C MET A 330 2.91 -3.36 -2.01
N LEU A 331 1.62 -3.00 -1.95
CA LEU A 331 0.55 -3.97 -1.70
C LEU A 331 -0.59 -3.92 -2.75
N PRO A 332 -1.46 -2.89 -2.84
CA PRO A 332 -2.57 -2.88 -3.80
C PRO A 332 -2.13 -3.04 -5.27
N LYS A 333 -1.17 -2.25 -5.75
CA LYS A 333 -0.69 -2.34 -7.14
C LYS A 333 0.07 -3.62 -7.41
N ARG A 334 0.84 -4.11 -6.44
CA ARG A 334 1.53 -5.41 -6.55
C ARG A 334 0.53 -6.53 -6.84
N ILE A 335 -0.56 -6.57 -6.08
CA ILE A 335 -1.62 -7.56 -6.26
C ILE A 335 -2.34 -7.33 -7.59
N ALA A 336 -2.69 -6.10 -7.94
CA ALA A 336 -3.39 -5.80 -9.20
C ALA A 336 -2.57 -6.18 -10.45
N LEU A 337 -1.25 -5.98 -10.41
CA LEU A 337 -0.32 -6.38 -11.48
C LEU A 337 -0.26 -7.89 -11.70
N ALA A 338 -0.64 -8.70 -10.70
CA ALA A 338 -0.76 -10.15 -10.85
C ALA A 338 -2.06 -10.58 -11.56
N GLY A 339 -2.96 -9.63 -11.91
CA GLY A 339 -4.22 -9.90 -12.62
C GLY A 339 -5.55 -9.65 -11.88
N PRO A 340 -5.70 -9.88 -10.55
CA PRO A 340 -7.01 -9.69 -9.88
C PRO A 340 -7.50 -8.24 -9.91
N ALA A 341 -8.82 -8.05 -9.83
CA ALA A 341 -9.35 -6.80 -9.29
C ALA A 341 -8.96 -6.68 -7.81
N VAL A 342 -8.44 -5.53 -7.41
CA VAL A 342 -8.19 -5.23 -6.00
C VAL A 342 -9.31 -4.35 -5.47
N LEU A 343 -9.90 -4.69 -4.33
CA LEU A 343 -10.96 -3.94 -3.68
C LEU A 343 -10.49 -3.45 -2.31
N LEU A 344 -10.23 -2.16 -2.20
CA LEU A 344 -9.84 -1.51 -0.95
C LEU A 344 -11.06 -1.12 -0.14
N ILE A 345 -11.08 -1.42 1.16
CA ILE A 345 -12.12 -0.97 2.09
C ILE A 345 -11.51 0.00 3.09
N ASP A 346 -12.15 1.17 3.23
CA ASP A 346 -11.68 2.20 4.16
C ASP A 346 -12.83 3.01 4.76
N HIS A 347 -12.58 3.56 5.95
CA HIS A 347 -13.54 4.42 6.65
C HIS A 347 -13.29 5.89 6.36
N VAL A 348 -14.37 6.66 6.16
CA VAL A 348 -14.27 8.12 6.02
C VAL A 348 -14.49 8.78 7.37
N ALA A 349 -13.47 9.44 7.92
CA ALA A 349 -13.60 10.23 9.14
C ALA A 349 -14.35 11.56 8.85
N LYS A 350 -15.52 11.76 9.46
CA LYS A 350 -16.20 13.07 9.48
C LYS A 350 -15.49 14.01 10.46
N LYS A 351 -15.06 15.18 9.98
CA LYS A 351 -15.04 16.38 10.84
C LYS A 351 -16.41 17.08 10.71
N PRO A 352 -17.10 17.44 11.80
CA PRO A 352 -18.52 17.81 11.75
C PRO A 352 -18.87 19.11 11.00
N ASP A 353 -17.90 19.90 10.51
CA ASP A 353 -18.14 21.32 10.19
C ASP A 353 -17.62 21.79 8.81
N GLN A 354 -17.35 20.89 7.87
CA GLN A 354 -17.00 21.28 6.50
C GLN A 354 -17.92 20.61 5.49
N ARG A 355 -18.81 21.42 4.90
CA ARG A 355 -19.55 21.08 3.66
C ARG A 355 -18.54 21.02 2.51
N GLY A 356 -18.04 19.80 2.29
CA GLY A 356 -17.00 19.44 1.32
C GLY A 356 -16.36 18.14 1.80
N SER A 357 -17.12 17.05 1.75
CA SER A 357 -16.83 15.81 2.48
C SER A 357 -15.66 15.03 1.88
N TYR A 358 -14.42 15.46 2.15
CA TYR A 358 -13.22 14.64 2.08
C TYR A 358 -12.20 15.21 3.07
N ALA A 359 -11.86 14.46 4.12
CA ALA A 359 -10.68 14.79 4.93
C ALA A 359 -9.44 14.79 4.00
N LEU A 360 -8.39 15.57 4.31
CA LEU A 360 -7.16 15.63 3.49
C LEU A 360 -6.63 14.23 3.10
N GLY A 361 -6.69 13.25 4.00
CA GLY A 361 -6.28 11.87 3.71
C GLY A 361 -7.09 11.16 2.60
N ALA A 362 -8.38 11.50 2.43
CA ALA A 362 -9.24 10.85 1.44
C ALA A 362 -8.93 11.28 -0.01
N GLN A 363 -8.33 12.45 -0.21
CA GLN A 363 -7.94 12.90 -1.56
C GLN A 363 -6.79 12.06 -2.14
N HIS A 364 -5.82 11.70 -1.30
CA HIS A 364 -4.65 10.93 -1.71
C HIS A 364 -4.99 9.46 -1.96
N LYS A 365 -5.88 8.90 -1.14
CA LYS A 365 -6.47 7.57 -1.37
C LYS A 365 -7.15 7.49 -2.74
N ARG A 366 -7.97 8.49 -3.09
CA ARG A 366 -8.64 8.57 -4.39
C ARG A 366 -7.71 8.77 -5.59
N ALA A 367 -6.57 9.44 -5.42
CA ALA A 367 -5.63 9.67 -6.52
C ALA A 367 -5.03 8.36 -7.05
N SER A 368 -4.74 7.40 -6.16
CA SER A 368 -4.12 6.11 -6.50
C SER A 368 -5.02 5.13 -7.28
N ILE A 369 -6.34 5.28 -7.15
CA ILE A 369 -7.33 4.36 -7.74
C ILE A 369 -7.18 4.32 -9.26
N THR A 370 -6.93 3.13 -9.79
CA THR A 370 -6.79 2.86 -11.23
C THR A 370 -8.07 2.33 -11.87
N GLY A 371 -9.00 1.78 -11.08
CA GLY A 371 -10.34 1.36 -11.51
C GLY A 371 -11.41 2.36 -11.05
N VAL A 372 -12.37 1.87 -10.25
CA VAL A 372 -13.49 2.67 -9.71
C VAL A 372 -13.46 2.79 -8.19
N ALA A 373 -13.95 3.90 -7.68
CA ALA A 373 -14.13 4.14 -6.26
C ALA A 373 -15.55 4.59 -5.93
N TYR A 374 -16.19 3.89 -4.98
CA TYR A 374 -17.54 4.19 -4.52
C TYR A 374 -17.56 4.79 -3.12
N ILE A 375 -18.55 5.65 -2.88
CA ILE A 375 -19.02 5.99 -1.53
C ILE A 375 -20.26 5.15 -1.27
N VAL A 376 -20.22 4.38 -0.19
CA VAL A 376 -21.28 3.51 0.28
C VAL A 376 -22.09 4.25 1.32
N GLU A 377 -23.38 4.44 1.03
CA GLU A 377 -24.34 5.05 1.94
C GLU A 377 -25.39 4.02 2.36
N ALA A 378 -25.39 3.62 3.63
CA ALA A 378 -26.42 2.74 4.17
C ALA A 378 -27.73 3.51 4.33
N ARG A 379 -28.78 3.13 3.58
CA ARG A 379 -30.14 3.63 3.80
C ARG A 379 -30.79 2.94 4.99
N ARG A 380 -30.52 1.65 5.14
CA ARG A 380 -31.04 0.82 6.22
C ARG A 380 -29.93 -0.12 6.67
N ALA A 381 -29.50 0.01 7.93
CA ALA A 381 -28.47 -0.84 8.49
C ALA A 381 -28.93 -2.31 8.50
N PHE A 382 -28.02 -3.20 8.10
CA PHE A 382 -28.23 -4.64 8.13
C PHE A 382 -28.07 -5.21 9.55
N GLY A 383 -28.86 -6.23 9.88
CA GLY A 383 -28.77 -6.92 11.18
C GLY A 383 -29.58 -8.22 11.16
N ARG A 384 -29.44 -9.04 12.22
CA ARG A 384 -30.12 -10.35 12.32
C ARG A 384 -31.64 -10.20 12.14
N GLY A 385 -32.20 -10.94 11.18
CA GLY A 385 -33.63 -10.91 10.84
C GLY A 385 -34.14 -9.60 10.24
N ARG A 386 -33.24 -8.71 9.77
CA ARG A 386 -33.60 -7.43 9.15
C ARG A 386 -32.91 -7.28 7.81
N GLN A 387 -33.71 -6.93 6.80
CA GLN A 387 -33.19 -6.46 5.52
C GLN A 387 -32.29 -5.22 5.73
N GLY A 388 -31.19 -5.16 5.00
CA GLY A 388 -30.27 -4.02 4.95
C GLY A 388 -30.18 -3.50 3.52
N VAL A 389 -30.08 -2.19 3.36
CA VAL A 389 -30.03 -1.54 2.04
C VAL A 389 -28.93 -0.50 2.02
N ALA A 390 -28.03 -0.58 1.04
CA ALA A 390 -26.94 0.36 0.83
C ALA A 390 -26.90 0.84 -0.63
N ARG A 391 -26.63 2.12 -0.86
CA ARG A 391 -26.45 2.68 -2.20
C ARG A 391 -24.98 2.96 -2.47
N LEU A 392 -24.54 2.72 -3.70
CA LEU A 392 -23.18 2.95 -4.17
C LEU A 392 -23.15 4.18 -5.06
N LYS A 393 -22.42 5.21 -4.63
CA LYS A 393 -22.19 6.43 -5.41
C LYS A 393 -20.80 6.45 -6.00
N VAL A 394 -20.67 6.64 -7.30
CA VAL A 394 -19.37 6.79 -7.96
C VAL A 394 -18.70 8.08 -7.47
N SER A 395 -17.54 7.93 -6.86
CA SER A 395 -16.68 9.05 -6.47
C SER A 395 -15.59 9.30 -7.52
N LYS A 396 -15.09 8.24 -8.16
CA LYS A 396 -14.10 8.29 -9.24
C LYS A 396 -14.27 7.03 -10.10
N ASP A 397 -14.23 7.20 -11.41
CA ASP A 397 -14.15 6.14 -12.39
C ASP A 397 -13.11 6.57 -13.42
N ARG A 398 -12.07 5.75 -13.63
CA ARG A 398 -10.95 6.13 -14.49
C ARG A 398 -11.28 5.96 -15.97
N ALA A 399 -11.89 4.83 -16.31
CA ALA A 399 -12.23 4.48 -17.69
C ALA A 399 -13.62 4.98 -18.10
N GLY A 400 -14.51 5.26 -17.13
CA GLY A 400 -15.78 5.95 -17.36
C GLY A 400 -16.97 5.04 -17.69
N TYR A 401 -16.78 3.71 -17.77
CA TYR A 401 -17.86 2.78 -18.06
C TYR A 401 -18.92 2.73 -16.95
N VAL A 402 -18.50 2.77 -15.68
CA VAL A 402 -19.42 2.77 -14.53
C VAL A 402 -20.19 4.09 -14.47
N ASP A 403 -19.53 5.21 -14.77
CA ASP A 403 -20.24 6.50 -14.89
C ASP A 403 -21.29 6.47 -16.01
N GLY A 404 -21.07 5.72 -17.09
CA GLY A 404 -22.03 5.55 -18.18
C GLY A 404 -23.31 4.82 -17.79
N ILE A 405 -23.24 3.90 -16.83
CA ILE A 405 -24.39 3.12 -16.32
C ILE A 405 -24.99 3.67 -15.02
N ALA A 406 -24.44 4.78 -14.51
CA ALA A 406 -24.87 5.41 -13.27
C ALA A 406 -26.07 6.36 -13.50
N SER A 407 -26.99 6.41 -12.55
CA SER A 407 -28.14 7.33 -12.60
C SER A 407 -27.77 8.74 -12.12
N ALA A 408 -28.76 9.65 -12.15
CA ALA A 408 -28.60 11.05 -11.74
C ALA A 408 -27.95 11.16 -10.34
N GLY A 409 -26.91 11.98 -10.23
CA GLY A 409 -26.12 12.07 -9.00
C GLY A 409 -25.02 11.02 -8.86
N ARG A 410 -24.73 10.27 -9.94
CA ARG A 410 -23.68 9.23 -10.05
C ARG A 410 -23.92 8.04 -9.12
N TRP A 411 -25.17 7.58 -9.01
CA TRP A 411 -25.48 6.34 -8.29
C TRP A 411 -25.32 5.15 -9.23
N ALA A 412 -24.49 4.18 -8.86
CA ALA A 412 -24.15 3.04 -9.71
C ALA A 412 -24.91 1.76 -9.37
N ALA A 413 -25.35 1.58 -8.12
CA ALA A 413 -26.10 0.39 -7.71
C ALA A 413 -26.82 0.61 -6.36
N GLU A 414 -27.82 -0.21 -6.08
CA GLU A 414 -28.39 -0.42 -4.76
C GLU A 414 -28.19 -1.90 -4.36
N LEU A 415 -27.60 -2.12 -3.19
CA LEU A 415 -27.41 -3.44 -2.61
C LEU A 415 -28.49 -3.69 -1.56
N THR A 416 -29.20 -4.78 -1.71
CA THR A 416 -30.16 -5.29 -0.74
C THR A 416 -29.67 -6.62 -0.17
N LEU A 417 -29.53 -6.67 1.16
CA LEU A 417 -29.23 -7.90 1.90
C LEU A 417 -30.45 -8.34 2.68
N THR A 418 -30.87 -9.59 2.54
CA THR A 418 -31.99 -10.16 3.29
C THR A 418 -31.52 -11.39 4.05
N ALA A 419 -31.45 -11.29 5.38
CA ALA A 419 -31.19 -12.45 6.23
C ALA A 419 -32.50 -13.20 6.50
N ASP A 420 -32.43 -14.53 6.52
CA ASP A 420 -33.51 -15.35 7.06
C ASP A 420 -33.70 -15.10 8.58
N ALA A 421 -34.78 -15.67 9.14
CA ALA A 421 -35.13 -15.46 10.56
C ALA A 421 -34.04 -15.94 11.53
N ALA A 422 -33.24 -16.93 11.13
CA ALA A 422 -32.12 -17.46 11.92
C ALA A 422 -30.80 -16.71 11.68
N GLY A 423 -30.69 -15.93 10.60
CA GLY A 423 -29.44 -15.33 10.12
C GLY A 423 -28.44 -16.35 9.55
N ALA A 424 -28.91 -17.55 9.20
CA ALA A 424 -28.11 -18.64 8.66
C ALA A 424 -27.87 -18.47 7.15
N THR A 425 -28.82 -17.88 6.42
CA THR A 425 -28.69 -17.57 5.00
C THR A 425 -28.94 -16.08 4.77
N VAL A 426 -28.17 -15.50 3.84
CA VAL A 426 -28.26 -14.11 3.44
C VAL A 426 -28.36 -14.03 1.93
N ASP A 427 -29.53 -13.62 1.46
CA ASP A 427 -29.77 -13.34 0.05
C ASP A 427 -29.23 -11.95 -0.28
N VAL A 428 -28.60 -11.83 -1.46
CA VAL A 428 -28.02 -10.58 -1.94
C VAL A 428 -28.57 -10.25 -3.31
N ALA A 429 -29.12 -9.05 -3.42
CA ALA A 429 -29.53 -8.44 -4.69
C ALA A 429 -28.66 -7.19 -4.93
N VAL A 430 -28.07 -7.11 -6.12
CA VAL A 430 -27.30 -5.94 -6.58
C VAL A 430 -28.06 -5.33 -7.75
N GLU A 431 -28.94 -4.40 -7.44
CA GLU A 431 -29.90 -3.87 -8.40
C GLU A 431 -29.34 -2.62 -9.10
N PRO A 432 -29.81 -2.33 -10.33
CA PRO A 432 -29.61 -1.02 -10.92
C PRO A 432 -30.06 0.07 -9.95
N PRO A 433 -29.43 1.26 -9.97
CA PRO A 433 -29.84 2.37 -9.13
C PRO A 433 -31.31 2.67 -9.46
N SER A 434 -32.20 2.44 -8.50
CA SER A 434 -33.64 2.61 -8.70
C SER A 434 -33.91 3.99 -9.30
N GLY A 435 -34.44 3.98 -10.52
CA GLY A 435 -34.76 5.16 -11.32
C GLY A 435 -35.97 5.91 -10.77
N THR A 436 -35.98 6.18 -9.48
CA THR A 436 -36.97 6.99 -8.77
C THR A 436 -36.36 7.31 -7.41
N ASP A 437 -35.69 8.46 -7.31
CA ASP A 437 -35.56 9.10 -6.00
C ASP A 437 -36.99 9.44 -5.54
N GLU A 438 -37.68 8.52 -4.86
CA GLU A 438 -38.78 8.85 -3.94
C GLU A 438 -38.30 9.81 -2.83
N ALA A 439 -36.98 9.98 -2.69
CA ALA A 439 -36.32 11.02 -1.92
C ALA A 439 -36.25 12.41 -2.61
N THR A 440 -36.68 12.52 -3.88
CA THR A 440 -36.91 13.80 -4.59
C THR A 440 -38.40 14.13 -4.74
N ARG A 441 -39.21 13.86 -3.71
CA ARG A 441 -40.04 14.97 -3.24
C ARG A 441 -39.11 15.93 -2.54
N THR A 442 -38.41 16.77 -3.33
CA THR A 442 -37.72 17.96 -2.83
C THR A 442 -38.65 18.58 -1.82
N PHE A 443 -38.28 18.65 -0.55
CA PHE A 443 -39.12 19.30 0.46
C PHE A 443 -39.51 20.65 -0.12
N ARG A 444 -40.78 20.76 -0.51
CA ARG A 444 -41.32 21.85 -1.31
C ARG A 444 -42.01 22.77 -0.33
N PRO A 445 -41.35 23.86 0.12
CA PRO A 445 -41.90 24.70 1.17
C PRO A 445 -42.98 25.62 0.56
N THR A 446 -44.11 25.04 0.18
CA THR A 446 -45.21 25.69 -0.55
C THR A 446 -45.66 27.00 0.12
N VAL A 447 -45.74 27.02 1.46
CA VAL A 447 -46.05 28.22 2.25
C VAL A 447 -44.99 29.33 2.06
N LEU A 448 -43.70 28.98 2.01
CA LEU A 448 -42.63 29.95 1.76
C LEU A 448 -42.60 30.37 0.30
N MET A 449 -42.87 29.45 -0.62
CA MET A 449 -42.97 29.77 -2.04
C MET A 449 -44.09 30.80 -2.30
N GLN A 450 -45.26 30.63 -1.67
CA GLN A 450 -46.32 31.63 -1.75
C GLN A 450 -45.88 32.99 -1.19
N ARG A 451 -45.24 33.02 -0.02
CA ARG A 451 -44.77 34.29 0.58
C ARG A 451 -43.70 34.98 -0.27
N VAL A 452 -42.81 34.22 -0.89
CA VAL A 452 -41.80 34.76 -1.81
C VAL A 452 -42.48 35.32 -3.07
N SER A 453 -43.46 34.59 -3.63
CA SER A 453 -44.26 35.08 -4.76
C SER A 453 -44.97 36.39 -4.43
N GLU A 454 -45.68 36.45 -3.29
CA GLU A 454 -46.38 37.66 -2.83
C GLU A 454 -45.42 38.84 -2.62
N ALA A 455 -44.21 38.58 -2.08
CA ALA A 455 -43.20 39.61 -1.86
C ALA A 455 -42.63 40.18 -3.17
N VAL A 456 -42.43 39.34 -4.18
CA VAL A 456 -41.97 39.76 -5.51
C VAL A 456 -43.09 40.44 -6.31
N GLU A 457 -44.34 39.98 -6.17
CA GLU A 457 -45.53 40.61 -6.75
C GLU A 457 -45.74 42.03 -6.20
N HIS A 458 -45.55 42.21 -4.88
CA HIS A 458 -45.71 43.52 -4.24
C HIS A 458 -44.59 44.50 -4.59
N ARG A 459 -43.37 44.00 -4.84
CA ARG A 459 -42.21 44.83 -5.20
C ARG A 459 -41.38 44.17 -6.31
N PRO A 460 -41.73 44.38 -7.59
CA PRO A 460 -40.94 43.92 -8.72
C PRO A 460 -39.51 44.50 -8.66
N GLY A 461 -38.51 43.68 -8.95
CA GLY A 461 -37.09 44.08 -8.87
C GLY A 461 -36.51 44.00 -7.45
N ILE A 462 -37.16 43.27 -6.54
CA ILE A 462 -36.66 43.11 -5.17
C ILE A 462 -35.32 42.35 -5.15
N GLY A 463 -34.37 42.87 -4.39
CA GLY A 463 -33.04 42.26 -4.25
C GLY A 463 -33.06 41.05 -3.32
N LEU A 464 -32.11 40.12 -3.51
CA LEU A 464 -32.00 38.90 -2.71
C LEU A 464 -31.91 39.17 -1.19
N ARG A 465 -31.20 40.23 -0.77
CA ARG A 465 -31.10 40.61 0.65
C ARG A 465 -32.44 41.05 1.23
N ASP A 466 -33.24 41.78 0.45
CA ASP A 466 -34.52 42.31 0.88
C ASP A 466 -35.57 41.19 0.95
N LEU A 467 -35.48 40.18 0.06
CA LEU A 467 -36.29 38.95 0.14
C LEU A 467 -36.02 38.16 1.43
N TYR A 468 -34.75 37.97 1.80
CA TYR A 468 -34.40 37.29 3.06
C TYR A 468 -34.84 38.08 4.30
N ALA A 469 -34.92 39.40 4.22
CA ALA A 469 -35.39 40.24 5.33
C ALA A 469 -36.92 40.29 5.42
N GLY A 470 -37.62 40.30 4.27
CA GLY A 470 -39.07 40.44 4.19
C GLY A 470 -39.85 39.14 4.38
N VAL A 471 -39.29 37.99 3.98
CA VAL A 471 -40.00 36.70 4.08
C VAL A 471 -39.73 36.02 5.41
N ARG A 472 -40.79 35.85 6.22
CA ARG A 472 -40.71 35.20 7.53
C ARG A 472 -40.48 33.68 7.40
N GLY A 473 -39.23 33.24 7.58
CA GLY A 473 -38.81 31.83 7.53
C GLY A 473 -37.33 31.64 7.91
N LYS A 474 -36.87 30.39 8.03
CA LYS A 474 -35.42 30.10 8.15
C LYS A 474 -34.74 30.41 6.81
N LYS A 475 -33.58 31.09 6.83
CA LYS A 475 -32.87 31.54 5.60
C LYS A 475 -32.66 30.42 4.58
N ASP A 476 -32.24 29.24 5.03
CA ASP A 476 -32.00 28.10 4.15
C ASP A 476 -33.29 27.63 3.44
N ALA A 477 -34.43 27.64 4.13
CA ALA A 477 -35.71 27.24 3.57
C ALA A 477 -36.29 28.29 2.61
N VAL A 478 -36.03 29.58 2.87
CA VAL A 478 -36.40 30.68 1.96
C VAL A 478 -35.54 30.61 0.68
N LYS A 479 -34.26 30.25 0.80
CA LYS A 479 -33.40 30.03 -0.37
C LYS A 479 -33.95 28.93 -1.27
N VAL A 480 -34.29 27.78 -0.70
CA VAL A 480 -34.90 26.65 -1.46
C VAL A 480 -36.20 27.08 -2.15
N ALA A 481 -37.03 27.89 -1.48
CA ALA A 481 -38.27 28.41 -2.08
C ALA A 481 -38.00 29.33 -3.29
N ILE A 482 -37.00 30.22 -3.21
CA ILE A 482 -36.61 31.10 -4.32
C ILE A 482 -36.08 30.28 -5.49
N ASP A 483 -35.18 29.33 -5.23
CA ASP A 483 -34.56 28.50 -6.27
C ASP A 483 -35.63 27.69 -7.03
N LEU A 484 -36.63 27.13 -6.33
CA LEU A 484 -37.75 26.41 -6.94
C LEU A 484 -38.66 27.32 -7.79
N LEU A 485 -39.01 28.51 -7.29
CA LEU A 485 -39.85 29.46 -8.04
C LEU A 485 -39.17 29.99 -9.31
N VAL A 486 -37.85 30.13 -9.29
CA VAL A 486 -37.06 30.51 -10.47
C VAL A 486 -36.99 29.35 -11.46
N ALA A 487 -36.67 28.13 -10.99
CA ALA A 487 -36.59 26.94 -11.83
C ALA A 487 -37.93 26.61 -12.53
N GLU A 488 -39.05 26.83 -11.85
CA GLU A 488 -40.40 26.54 -12.36
C GLU A 488 -41.06 27.73 -13.08
N GLY A 489 -40.31 28.81 -13.28
CA GLY A 489 -40.75 29.97 -14.06
C GLY A 489 -41.88 30.78 -13.45
N TYR A 490 -42.01 30.78 -12.11
CA TYR A 490 -42.90 31.71 -11.39
C TYR A 490 -42.22 33.08 -11.20
N ILE A 491 -40.90 33.08 -10.98
CA ILE A 491 -40.09 34.28 -10.78
C ILE A 491 -38.95 34.30 -11.80
N ARG A 492 -38.65 35.46 -12.36
CA ARG A 492 -37.44 35.73 -13.14
C ARG A 492 -36.38 36.35 -12.24
N CYS A 493 -35.14 35.94 -12.40
CA CYS A 493 -33.99 36.57 -11.77
C CYS A 493 -33.11 37.22 -12.85
N ASP A 494 -33.06 38.55 -12.86
CA ASP A 494 -32.26 39.33 -13.82
C ASP A 494 -31.02 39.89 -13.10
N SER A 495 -29.88 39.89 -13.78
CA SER A 495 -28.68 40.56 -13.27
C SER A 495 -28.76 42.06 -13.55
N ALA A 496 -29.00 42.86 -12.52
CA ALA A 496 -28.91 44.32 -12.63
C ALA A 496 -27.45 44.79 -12.50
N ALA A 497 -27.19 46.01 -13.00
CA ALA A 497 -25.86 46.60 -13.01
C ALA A 497 -25.23 46.63 -11.59
N ARG A 498 -23.95 46.21 -11.50
CA ARG A 498 -23.14 46.02 -10.27
C ARG A 498 -23.46 44.77 -9.42
N ASN A 499 -23.55 43.58 -10.03
CA ASN A 499 -23.67 42.29 -9.32
C ASN A 499 -24.88 42.17 -8.38
N LYS A 500 -25.97 42.88 -8.67
CA LYS A 500 -27.19 42.85 -7.85
C LYS A 500 -28.26 42.04 -8.59
N LEU A 501 -28.67 40.93 -8.00
CA LEU A 501 -29.75 40.08 -8.53
C LEU A 501 -31.11 40.69 -8.17
N GLU A 502 -31.92 40.96 -9.19
CA GLU A 502 -33.28 41.49 -9.05
C GLU A 502 -34.29 40.41 -9.43
N HIS A 503 -35.33 40.26 -8.61
CA HIS A 503 -36.36 39.24 -8.81
C HIS A 503 -37.67 39.90 -9.24
N SER A 504 -38.27 39.42 -10.33
CA SER A 504 -39.54 39.91 -10.86
C SER A 504 -40.52 38.75 -11.06
N SER A 505 -41.81 38.98 -10.81
CA SER A 505 -42.83 37.93 -10.92
C SER A 505 -43.17 37.71 -12.39
N ILE A 506 -43.10 36.47 -12.86
CA ILE A 506 -43.59 36.06 -14.19
C ILE A 506 -45.06 35.68 -14.08
N ARG A 507 -45.40 34.85 -13.08
CA ARG A 507 -46.77 34.45 -12.75
C ARG A 507 -46.88 34.16 -11.25
N PRO A 508 -48.02 34.48 -10.62
CA PRO A 508 -48.21 34.25 -9.20
C PRO A 508 -48.19 32.75 -8.87
N TYR A 509 -47.48 32.39 -7.81
CA TYR A 509 -47.59 31.08 -7.17
C TYR A 509 -48.55 31.17 -5.98
N ARG A 510 -49.49 30.22 -5.87
CA ARG A 510 -50.39 30.07 -4.72
C ARG A 510 -50.33 28.63 -4.24
N GLU A 511 -50.17 28.44 -2.93
CA GLU A 511 -50.06 27.10 -2.33
C GLU A 511 -51.30 26.24 -2.63
N SER A 512 -52.49 26.84 -2.71
CA SER A 512 -53.74 26.15 -2.96
C SER A 512 -53.81 25.46 -4.33
N GLU A 513 -52.98 25.88 -5.28
CA GLU A 513 -52.98 25.39 -6.66
C GLU A 513 -51.85 24.37 -6.92
N ASP A 514 -51.07 24.04 -5.89
CA ASP A 514 -49.92 23.13 -6.00
C ASP A 514 -50.35 21.66 -5.86
N SER A 515 -50.30 20.92 -6.96
CA SER A 515 -50.62 19.49 -7.03
C SER A 515 -49.59 18.58 -6.33
N GLN A 516 -48.42 19.12 -5.95
CA GLN A 516 -47.34 18.42 -5.25
C GLN A 516 -47.26 18.78 -3.76
N ARG A 517 -48.29 19.44 -3.21
CA ARG A 517 -48.38 19.84 -1.81
C ARG A 517 -48.23 18.63 -0.87
N SER A 518 -47.13 18.57 -0.14
CA SER A 518 -46.93 17.59 0.94
C SER A 518 -47.63 18.07 2.22
N THR A 519 -48.50 17.26 2.81
CA THR A 519 -49.15 17.53 4.11
C THR A 519 -48.30 17.15 5.32
N VAL A 520 -47.07 16.68 5.11
CA VAL A 520 -46.19 16.21 6.18
C VAL A 520 -45.19 17.32 6.56
N PRO A 521 -45.21 17.85 7.80
CA PRO A 521 -44.19 18.77 8.26
C PRO A 521 -42.84 18.03 8.40
N PRO A 522 -41.70 18.70 8.17
CA PRO A 522 -40.40 18.05 8.29
C PRO A 522 -40.18 17.59 9.74
N PRO A 523 -39.42 16.50 9.98
CA PRO A 523 -39.05 16.10 11.33
C PRO A 523 -38.16 17.20 11.93
N PHE A 524 -38.71 17.98 12.88
CA PHE A 524 -37.92 18.91 13.67
C PHE A 524 -37.32 18.18 14.87
N PRO A 525 -36.01 18.34 15.14
CA PRO A 525 -35.47 18.03 16.46
C PRO A 525 -36.10 18.98 17.49
N GLY A 526 -36.58 18.39 18.60
CA GLY A 526 -37.47 19.04 19.57
C GLY A 526 -36.94 20.32 20.22
N ASN A 527 -37.88 21.25 20.46
CA ASN A 527 -37.70 22.43 21.30
C ASN A 527 -37.63 22.03 22.80
N ARG A 528 -36.74 22.69 23.55
CA ARG A 528 -37.03 23.09 24.94
C ARG A 528 -36.90 24.62 25.05
N ARG A 529 -37.96 25.29 25.52
CA ARG A 529 -38.06 26.75 25.80
C ARG A 529 -37.58 27.02 27.25
N ARG A 530 -36.62 27.95 27.47
CA ARG A 530 -36.69 29.38 27.98
C ARG A 530 -36.71 29.52 29.52
N PRO A 531 -36.14 30.59 30.16
CA PRO A 531 -36.33 32.02 29.84
C PRO A 531 -35.12 32.99 29.92
N PHE A 532 -35.25 34.14 29.23
CA PHE A 532 -34.43 35.38 29.32
C PHE A 532 -34.84 36.23 30.55
N PRO A 533 -34.02 37.16 31.12
CA PRO A 533 -33.62 38.47 30.55
C PRO A 533 -32.13 38.85 30.88
N ARG A 534 -31.47 39.95 30.48
CA ARG A 534 -31.72 41.23 29.78
C ARG A 534 -30.35 41.78 29.29
N SER A 535 -30.41 42.60 28.24
CA SER A 535 -29.41 43.46 27.56
C SER A 535 -28.69 44.49 28.49
N PRO A 536 -27.81 45.44 28.04
CA PRO A 536 -27.45 45.84 26.66
C PRO A 536 -26.00 46.36 26.35
N SER A 537 -25.71 46.40 25.04
CA SER A 537 -25.13 47.52 24.25
C SER A 537 -23.69 48.05 24.37
N TYR A 538 -23.00 48.04 23.20
CA TYR A 538 -22.31 49.15 22.48
C TYR A 538 -21.23 49.97 23.23
N ARG A 539 -20.08 50.38 22.68
CA ARG A 539 -19.72 51.11 21.43
C ARG A 539 -18.19 51.38 21.55
N ASN A 540 -17.33 51.29 20.55
CA ASN A 540 -16.98 52.25 19.48
C ASN A 540 -15.70 51.63 18.85
N GLY A 541 -15.51 51.53 17.53
CA GLY A 541 -15.13 52.65 16.65
C GLY A 541 -13.67 53.07 16.95
N GLU A 542 -12.74 53.26 16.04
CA GLU A 542 -12.62 53.22 14.58
C GLU A 542 -11.17 53.72 14.30
N ARG A 543 -10.64 53.52 13.07
CA ARG A 543 -9.49 54.26 12.47
C ARG A 543 -8.08 54.02 13.03
N SER A 544 -7.00 54.22 12.30
CA SER A 544 -6.64 54.20 10.87
C SER A 544 -5.16 54.57 10.81
N GLY A 545 -4.39 54.05 9.85
CA GLY A 545 -3.24 54.80 9.29
C GLY A 545 -1.84 54.19 9.45
N ASN A 546 -1.30 53.79 8.30
CA ASN A 546 0.00 54.16 7.72
C ASN A 546 1.37 53.73 8.33
N ARG A 547 2.12 53.11 7.40
CA ARG A 547 3.50 53.39 6.94
C ARG A 547 4.76 52.87 7.68
N GLU A 548 5.59 52.23 6.84
CA GLU A 548 7.05 52.39 6.66
C GLU A 548 8.07 51.73 7.62
N HIS A 549 8.72 50.69 7.07
CA HIS A 549 10.13 50.64 6.64
C HIS A 549 11.33 50.76 7.63
N VAL A 550 12.32 49.88 7.39
CA VAL A 550 13.77 49.90 7.76
C VAL A 550 14.09 49.64 9.25
N GLY A 551 15.08 48.85 9.68
CA GLY A 551 16.14 48.07 9.06
C GLY A 551 17.32 47.93 10.04
N ARG A 552 18.14 46.87 9.87
CA ARG A 552 19.52 46.65 10.40
C ARG A 552 19.67 46.66 11.94
N GLY A 553 20.47 45.82 12.60
CA GLY A 553 21.46 44.83 12.21
C GLY A 553 22.45 44.65 13.38
N ARG A 554 23.21 43.53 13.36
CA ARG A 554 24.55 43.33 14.02
C ARG A 554 24.54 43.30 15.58
N LEU A 555 25.36 42.57 16.35
CA LEU A 555 26.62 41.82 16.20
C LEU A 555 26.74 40.82 17.39
N PHE A 556 27.46 39.70 17.17
CA PHE A 556 28.10 38.79 18.17
C PHE A 556 29.16 39.53 19.03
N PRO A 557 29.71 39.04 20.19
CA PRO A 557 30.38 37.71 20.31
C PRO A 557 30.55 37.04 21.71
N ALA A 558 31.10 35.80 21.68
CA ALA A 558 31.98 35.07 22.63
C ALA A 558 31.61 34.98 24.13
N GLY A 559 31.75 33.88 24.87
CA GLY A 559 32.41 32.58 24.72
C GLY A 559 32.55 31.92 26.13
N ARG A 560 33.04 30.68 26.18
CA ARG A 560 33.42 29.83 27.36
C ARG A 560 32.35 28.89 27.94
N GLY A 561 32.56 27.57 27.73
CA GLY A 561 32.27 26.54 28.74
C GLY A 561 33.45 26.41 29.73
N PRO A 562 33.56 25.40 30.62
CA PRO A 562 32.79 24.13 30.76
C PRO A 562 32.47 23.72 32.24
N ARG A 563 32.15 22.43 32.48
CA ARG A 563 32.06 21.63 33.75
C ARG A 563 30.66 21.56 34.40
N SER A 564 29.91 20.44 34.41
CA SER A 564 30.07 19.04 34.87
C SER A 564 29.72 18.80 36.35
N LEU A 565 29.05 17.66 36.60
CA LEU A 565 28.80 16.94 37.89
C LEU A 565 27.51 17.39 38.61
N ASN A 566 26.60 16.54 39.14
CA ASN A 566 26.55 15.12 39.49
C ASN A 566 25.06 14.70 39.62
N THR A 567 24.61 13.59 39.01
CA THR A 567 24.32 12.26 39.62
C THR A 567 23.62 12.26 40.98
N ARG A 568 22.44 11.62 41.05
CA ARG A 568 21.71 11.25 42.29
C ARG A 568 21.58 9.71 42.34
N PRO A 569 21.87 9.03 43.47
CA PRO A 569 21.64 7.59 43.61
C PRO A 569 20.23 7.28 44.20
N PRO A 570 19.77 6.00 44.15
CA PRO A 570 18.38 5.61 44.37
C PRO A 570 18.10 4.98 45.74
N GLY A 571 16.85 5.08 46.20
CA GLY A 571 16.25 4.20 47.23
C GLY A 571 15.50 4.92 48.36
N GLY A 572 14.16 4.73 48.42
CA GLY A 572 13.29 5.10 49.55
C GLY A 572 11.83 5.31 49.15
N ASP A 573 10.94 4.38 49.51
CA ASP A 573 9.47 4.43 49.32
C ASP A 573 8.77 5.38 50.35
N PRO A 574 7.42 5.44 50.48
CA PRO A 574 6.57 6.47 49.91
C PRO A 574 5.83 7.34 50.96
N MET A 575 5.24 8.46 50.51
CA MET A 575 4.21 9.30 51.16
C MET A 575 4.57 10.05 52.47
N THR A 576 4.65 11.39 52.37
CA THR A 576 3.87 12.32 53.22
C THR A 576 3.55 13.62 52.46
N ASP A 577 2.26 13.97 52.44
CA ASP A 577 1.78 15.33 52.22
C ASP A 577 2.21 16.17 53.43
N ASP A 578 3.27 16.97 53.29
CA ASP A 578 3.62 17.99 54.28
C ASP A 578 3.48 19.40 53.69
N PHE A 579 2.70 20.21 54.41
CA PHE A 579 2.23 21.53 54.04
C PHE A 579 3.39 22.53 53.91
N ALA A 580 3.79 22.85 52.67
CA ALA A 580 4.55 24.07 52.40
C ALA A 580 3.67 25.30 52.69
N SER A 581 4.13 26.16 53.60
CA SER A 581 3.49 27.40 54.03
C SER A 581 3.26 28.35 52.85
N ASP A 582 2.28 29.25 52.98
CA ASP A 582 1.72 30.08 51.90
C ASP A 582 2.75 30.99 51.18
N GLY A 583 3.95 31.14 51.75
CA GLY A 583 5.07 31.86 51.14
C GLY A 583 5.78 31.10 50.02
N ASP A 584 5.74 29.76 49.97
CA ASP A 584 6.61 28.97 49.08
C ASP A 584 5.93 28.49 47.79
N ARG A 585 4.82 29.12 47.40
CA ARG A 585 4.05 28.75 46.21
C ARG A 585 4.22 29.76 45.10
N CYS A 586 4.12 29.26 43.87
CA CYS A 586 4.20 30.05 42.66
C CYS A 586 3.06 31.07 42.57
N GLU A 587 3.39 32.35 42.43
CA GLU A 587 2.43 33.46 42.41
C GLU A 587 1.68 33.63 41.06
N SER A 588 1.67 32.61 40.18
CA SER A 588 1.09 32.69 38.82
C SER A 588 -0.21 31.90 38.69
N THR A 589 -1.04 32.25 37.71
CA THR A 589 -2.31 31.58 37.42
C THR A 589 -2.17 30.68 36.20
N ARG A 590 -2.70 29.46 36.30
CA ARG A 590 -2.72 28.49 35.19
C ARG A 590 -3.70 28.94 34.09
N ALA A 591 -3.60 28.33 32.92
CA ALA A 591 -4.44 28.67 31.74
C ALA A 591 -5.95 28.41 31.95
N ASP A 592 -6.32 27.64 32.97
CA ASP A 592 -7.69 27.37 33.41
C ASP A 592 -8.24 28.41 34.41
N GLY A 593 -7.45 29.45 34.73
CA GLY A 593 -7.82 30.52 35.65
C GLY A 593 -7.60 30.21 37.14
N GLN A 594 -7.05 29.04 37.48
CA GLN A 594 -6.78 28.65 38.87
C GLN A 594 -5.33 28.97 39.29
N PRO A 595 -5.08 29.32 40.58
CA PRO A 595 -3.74 29.65 41.07
C PRO A 595 -2.80 28.43 41.02
N CYS A 596 -1.55 28.65 40.61
CA CYS A 596 -0.56 27.60 40.46
C CYS A 596 -0.10 27.05 41.81
N ARG A 597 -0.39 25.78 42.08
CA ARG A 597 -0.02 25.11 43.33
C ARG A 597 1.42 24.59 43.41
N ALA A 598 2.26 24.86 42.41
CA ALA A 598 3.64 24.39 42.39
C ALA A 598 4.53 25.24 43.31
N ALA A 599 5.55 24.63 43.90
CA ALA A 599 6.52 25.35 44.72
C ALA A 599 7.28 26.40 43.89
N ARG A 600 7.51 27.58 44.47
CA ARG A 600 8.37 28.62 43.87
C ARG A 600 9.83 28.17 43.88
N LEU A 601 10.65 28.71 42.99
CA LEU A 601 12.09 28.44 43.03
C LEU A 601 12.74 29.23 44.18
N ALA A 602 13.88 28.75 44.68
CA ALA A 602 14.55 29.41 45.81
C ALA A 602 14.86 30.89 45.56
N ASP A 603 15.15 31.23 44.30
CA ASP A 603 15.55 32.59 43.87
C ASP A 603 14.50 33.27 42.97
N ASP A 604 13.25 32.76 42.92
CA ASP A 604 12.19 33.30 42.06
C ASP A 604 10.81 33.21 42.73
N HIS A 605 9.94 34.20 42.48
CA HIS A 605 8.55 34.21 42.94
C HIS A 605 7.68 33.18 42.21
N TYR A 606 8.18 32.63 41.11
CA TYR A 606 7.46 31.69 40.27
C TYR A 606 8.10 30.29 40.27
N CYS A 607 7.30 29.26 40.00
CA CYS A 607 7.84 27.92 39.76
C CYS A 607 8.56 27.85 38.42
N PHE A 608 9.29 26.77 38.19
CA PHE A 608 9.98 26.50 36.91
C PHE A 608 9.09 26.72 35.67
N ALA A 609 7.79 26.40 35.75
CA ALA A 609 6.85 26.53 34.64
C ALA A 609 6.29 27.96 34.42
N HIS A 610 6.47 28.90 35.36
CA HIS A 610 5.95 30.27 35.23
C HIS A 610 7.03 31.35 35.36
N SER A 611 8.25 30.99 35.80
CA SER A 611 9.39 31.90 35.86
C SER A 611 9.70 32.55 34.51
N PRO A 612 9.65 33.90 34.41
CA PRO A 612 10.03 34.63 33.21
C PRO A 612 11.53 34.52 32.91
N SER A 613 12.37 34.49 33.95
CA SER A 613 13.83 34.36 33.81
C SER A 613 14.24 33.03 33.18
N LEU A 614 13.46 31.97 33.41
CA LEU A 614 13.64 30.65 32.80
C LEU A 614 12.82 30.43 31.52
N GLN A 615 12.10 31.44 31.01
CA GLN A 615 11.28 31.31 29.81
C GLN A 615 12.12 31.01 28.57
N ALA A 616 13.24 31.71 28.38
CA ALA A 616 14.17 31.47 27.28
C ALA A 616 14.79 30.07 27.36
N LEU A 617 15.19 29.65 28.55
CA LEU A 617 15.73 28.30 28.83
C LEU A 617 14.70 27.19 28.57
N ARG A 618 13.41 27.44 28.82
CA ARG A 618 12.33 26.48 28.50
C ARG A 618 11.96 26.45 27.03
N VAL A 619 11.99 27.59 26.34
CA VAL A 619 11.81 27.64 24.89
C VAL A 619 12.98 26.92 24.22
N GLU A 620 14.21 27.17 24.66
CA GLU A 620 15.40 26.48 24.19
C GLU A 620 15.38 24.99 24.54
N ALA A 621 14.95 24.61 25.76
CA ALA A 621 14.79 23.21 26.17
C ALA A 621 13.63 22.51 25.44
N ARG A 622 12.57 23.21 25.00
CA ARG A 622 11.51 22.67 24.13
C ARG A 622 11.96 22.57 22.68
N GLN A 623 12.79 23.50 22.20
CA GLN A 623 13.45 23.41 20.89
C GLN A 623 14.52 22.31 20.84
N ARG A 624 15.19 22.04 21.97
CA ARG A 624 16.00 20.85 22.21
C ARG A 624 15.15 19.63 22.59
N GLY A 625 13.89 19.84 22.97
CA GLY A 625 12.94 18.89 23.55
C GLY A 625 12.28 17.93 22.55
N GLY A 626 12.86 17.79 21.36
CA GLY A 626 12.72 16.62 20.49
C GLY A 626 14.01 15.80 20.32
N ARG A 627 15.10 16.19 21.00
CA ARG A 627 16.47 15.65 20.79
C ARG A 627 17.05 14.85 21.96
N ASN A 628 16.29 14.67 23.04
CA ASN A 628 16.63 13.72 24.11
C ASN A 628 15.33 13.12 24.65
N SER A 629 14.68 12.29 23.84
CA SER A 629 13.56 11.50 24.34
C SER A 629 14.08 10.60 25.46
N SER A 630 13.29 10.42 26.51
CA SER A 630 13.57 9.44 27.57
C SER A 630 13.77 8.00 27.02
N ARG A 631 13.41 7.77 25.75
CA ARG A 631 13.64 6.55 24.98
C ARG A 631 15.10 6.44 24.48
N LEU A 632 15.70 7.54 24.00
CA LEU A 632 17.10 7.61 23.55
C LEU A 632 18.10 7.40 24.70
N MET A 633 17.82 7.97 25.87
CA MET A 633 18.62 7.75 27.09
C MET A 633 18.51 6.31 27.61
N ARG A 634 17.34 5.67 27.46
CA ARG A 634 17.13 4.25 27.76
C ARG A 634 17.85 3.34 26.76
N LEU A 635 17.82 3.69 25.47
CA LEU A 635 18.56 3.01 24.42
C LEU A 635 20.07 3.05 24.69
N ARG A 636 20.67 4.22 24.95
CA ARG A 636 22.11 4.32 25.28
C ARG A 636 22.53 3.53 26.52
N LYS A 637 21.62 3.32 27.49
CA LYS A 637 21.85 2.45 28.66
C LYS A 637 21.72 0.96 28.34
N ALA A 638 20.97 0.60 27.30
CA ALA A 638 20.74 -0.78 26.86
C ALA A 638 21.65 -1.20 25.70
N THR A 639 22.38 -0.26 25.08
CA THR A 639 23.33 -0.55 23.99
C THR A 639 24.62 -1.15 24.54
N PRO A 640 25.07 -2.31 24.05
CA PRO A 640 26.40 -2.86 24.34
C PRO A 640 27.48 -1.81 24.08
N THR A 641 28.47 -1.70 24.99
CA THR A 641 29.51 -0.66 24.94
C THR A 641 30.31 -0.68 23.63
N GLN A 642 30.43 -1.84 22.99
CA GLN A 642 31.11 -2.05 21.71
C GLN A 642 30.37 -1.44 20.51
N LEU A 643 29.05 -1.24 20.60
CA LEU A 643 28.22 -0.67 19.52
C LEU A 643 28.08 0.86 19.62
N VAL A 644 28.44 1.45 20.76
CA VAL A 644 28.33 2.91 20.99
C VAL A 644 29.08 3.76 19.95
N PRO A 645 30.30 3.41 19.50
CA PRO A 645 31.00 4.17 18.46
C PRO A 645 30.28 4.12 17.10
N ILE A 646 29.72 2.97 16.73
CA ILE A 646 29.01 2.77 15.45
C ILE A 646 27.72 3.60 15.42
N PHE A 647 26.99 3.63 16.54
CA PHE A 647 25.80 4.47 16.66
C PHE A 647 26.14 5.97 16.64
N ALA A 648 27.29 6.37 17.17
CA ALA A 648 27.74 7.76 17.11
C ALA A 648 28.06 8.19 15.67
N GLU A 649 28.77 7.36 14.90
CA GLU A 649 29.05 7.65 13.48
C GLU A 649 27.79 7.70 12.62
N LEU A 650 26.81 6.82 12.86
CA LEU A 650 25.51 6.88 12.18
C LEU A 650 24.73 8.15 12.53
N GLU A 651 24.81 8.61 13.78
CA GLU A 651 24.15 9.84 14.22
C GLU A 651 24.74 11.08 13.52
N ASP A 652 26.07 11.09 13.37
CA ASP A 652 26.78 12.15 12.65
C ASP A 652 26.50 12.09 11.13
N ALA A 653 26.49 10.90 10.52
CA ALA A 653 26.11 10.73 9.11
C ALA A 653 24.67 11.21 8.82
N LEU A 654 23.71 10.89 9.70
CA LEU A 654 22.34 11.39 9.59
C LEU A 654 22.25 12.91 9.72
N ARG A 655 23.13 13.51 10.53
CA ARG A 655 23.25 14.96 10.66
C ARG A 655 23.81 15.59 9.38
N ASP A 656 24.77 14.92 8.75
CA ASP A 656 25.43 15.35 7.52
C ASP A 656 24.54 15.22 6.28
N VAL A 657 23.64 14.23 6.22
CA VAL A 657 22.56 14.19 5.20
C VAL A 657 21.64 15.38 5.36
N ARG A 658 21.24 15.69 6.60
CA ARG A 658 20.29 16.77 6.87
C ARG A 658 20.89 18.15 6.62
N SER A 659 22.20 18.30 6.74
CA SER A 659 22.95 19.51 6.36
C SER A 659 23.33 19.54 4.87
N LYS A 660 23.01 18.49 4.10
CA LYS A 660 23.37 18.27 2.69
C LYS A 660 24.89 18.13 2.44
N ALA A 661 25.67 17.77 3.45
CA ALA A 661 27.10 17.54 3.34
C ALA A 661 27.44 16.18 2.67
N ILE A 662 26.56 15.18 2.79
CA ILE A 662 26.67 13.89 2.10
C ILE A 662 25.40 13.56 1.31
N SER A 663 25.55 12.79 0.23
CA SER A 663 24.41 12.39 -0.61
C SER A 663 23.56 11.30 0.07
N PRO A 664 22.25 11.21 -0.23
CA PRO A 664 21.39 10.15 0.30
C PRO A 664 21.91 8.72 0.01
N ALA A 665 22.56 8.52 -1.15
CA ALA A 665 23.15 7.24 -1.52
C ALA A 665 24.33 6.85 -0.61
N GLN A 666 25.18 7.80 -0.24
CA GLN A 666 26.29 7.57 0.70
C GLN A 666 25.77 7.22 2.10
N ALA A 667 24.72 7.90 2.56
CA ALA A 667 24.11 7.59 3.85
C ALA A 667 23.42 6.23 3.88
N GLN A 668 22.83 5.81 2.76
CA GLN A 668 22.20 4.49 2.63
C GLN A 668 23.23 3.36 2.60
N ALA A 669 24.41 3.59 2.00
CA ALA A 669 25.54 2.68 2.07
C ALA A 669 26.07 2.52 3.51
N MET A 670 26.25 3.63 4.24
CA MET A 670 26.69 3.61 5.65
C MET A 670 25.68 2.91 6.56
N ALA A 671 24.39 3.15 6.36
CA ALA A 671 23.32 2.47 7.10
C ALA A 671 23.29 0.96 6.84
N SER A 672 23.62 0.53 5.63
CA SER A 672 23.69 -0.89 5.26
C SER A 672 24.88 -1.59 5.92
N VAL A 673 26.05 -0.95 5.93
CA VAL A 673 27.26 -1.45 6.62
C VAL A 673 27.02 -1.55 8.12
N ALA A 674 26.42 -0.53 8.74
CA ALA A 674 26.14 -0.58 10.17
C ALA A 674 25.10 -1.66 10.53
N ARG A 675 24.12 -1.92 9.65
CA ARG A 675 23.15 -3.01 9.84
C ARG A 675 23.83 -4.39 9.80
N ALA A 676 24.76 -4.58 8.87
CA ALA A 676 25.57 -5.80 8.79
C ALA A 676 26.46 -5.98 10.04
N MET A 677 27.11 -4.90 10.52
CA MET A 677 27.91 -4.95 11.74
C MET A 677 27.07 -5.31 12.97
N VAL A 678 25.89 -4.71 13.14
CA VAL A 678 24.98 -5.04 14.26
C VAL A 678 24.51 -6.50 14.20
N GLN A 679 24.22 -7.03 13.00
CA GLN A 679 23.88 -8.45 12.84
C GLN A 679 25.04 -9.38 13.23
N VAL A 680 26.26 -9.08 12.80
CA VAL A 680 27.45 -9.85 13.16
C VAL A 680 27.70 -9.87 14.67
N PHE A 681 27.57 -8.71 15.33
CA PHE A 681 27.71 -8.64 16.79
C PHE A 681 26.58 -9.37 17.53
N SER A 682 25.35 -9.28 17.04
CA SER A 682 24.19 -9.96 17.62
C SER A 682 24.31 -11.48 17.49
N HIS A 683 24.89 -11.98 16.39
CA HIS A 683 25.16 -13.41 16.18
C HIS A 683 26.27 -13.90 17.11
N GLY A 684 27.38 -13.14 17.23
CA GLY A 684 28.49 -13.50 18.12
C GLY A 684 28.10 -13.53 19.61
N GLU A 685 27.25 -12.61 20.08
CA GLU A 685 26.71 -12.67 21.45
C GLU A 685 25.80 -13.88 21.69
N LEU A 686 25.08 -14.32 20.66
CA LEU A 686 24.20 -15.50 20.72
C LEU A 686 25.02 -16.79 20.78
N GLU A 687 26.04 -16.92 19.93
CA GLU A 687 26.97 -18.05 19.92
C GLU A 687 27.71 -18.19 21.24
N GLU A 688 28.23 -17.10 21.82
CA GLU A 688 28.94 -17.12 23.11
C GLU A 688 28.00 -17.47 24.28
N ARG A 689 26.70 -17.17 24.14
CA ARG A 689 25.68 -17.48 25.14
C ARG A 689 25.19 -18.92 25.02
N VAL A 690 25.07 -19.44 23.80
CA VAL A 690 24.81 -20.87 23.53
C VAL A 690 25.98 -21.71 24.04
N ARG A 691 27.22 -21.33 23.72
CA ARG A 691 28.43 -22.00 24.21
C ARG A 691 28.51 -22.04 25.73
N ARG A 692 28.13 -20.97 26.42
CA ARG A 692 28.05 -20.96 27.90
C ARG A 692 26.99 -21.91 28.44
N ILE A 693 25.85 -22.02 27.78
CA ILE A 693 24.76 -22.93 28.18
C ILE A 693 25.19 -24.38 27.94
N GLU A 694 25.84 -24.67 26.81
CA GLU A 694 26.40 -25.99 26.50
C GLU A 694 27.47 -26.40 27.52
N LEU A 695 28.43 -25.52 27.84
CA LEU A 695 29.44 -25.78 28.87
C LEU A 695 28.83 -25.97 30.27
N ALA A 696 27.78 -25.21 30.61
CA ALA A 696 27.07 -25.38 31.89
C ALA A 696 26.32 -26.73 31.95
N ARG A 697 25.74 -27.15 30.82
CA ARG A 697 25.03 -28.42 30.70
C ARG A 697 25.97 -29.63 30.70
N GLU A 698 27.13 -29.52 30.05
CA GLU A 698 28.21 -30.52 30.12
C GLU A 698 28.76 -30.67 31.55
N ALA A 699 28.85 -29.57 32.30
CA ALA A 699 29.25 -29.59 33.71
C ALA A 699 28.19 -30.24 34.63
N GLU A 700 26.90 -30.10 34.32
CA GLU A 700 25.81 -30.77 35.04
C GLU A 700 25.71 -32.26 34.69
N GLU A 701 25.89 -32.63 33.41
CA GLU A 701 25.88 -34.02 32.94
C GLU A 701 27.13 -34.81 33.39
N GLY A 702 28.27 -34.16 33.63
CA GLY A 702 29.48 -34.78 34.18
C GLY A 702 29.54 -34.89 35.71
N ALA A 703 28.56 -34.34 36.42
CA ALA A 703 28.46 -34.36 37.89
C ALA A 703 27.40 -35.33 38.44
N SER A 704 26.63 -36.00 37.56
CA SER A 704 25.83 -37.21 37.86
C SER A 704 26.60 -38.46 37.47
#